data_AF-A0A1X1VCJ1-F1
#
_entry.id   AF-A0A1X1VCJ1-F1
#
_cell.length_a   1.000
_cell.length_b   1.000
_cell.length_c   1.000
_cell.angle_alpha   90.00
_cell.angle_beta   90.00
_cell.angle_gamma   90.00
#
_symmetry.space_group_name_H-M   'P 1'
#
loop_
_entity.id
_entity.type
_entity.pdbx_description
1 polymer ?
#
loop_
_entity_poly.entity_id
_entity_poly.type
_entity_poly.pdbx_seq_one_letter_code
_entity_poly.pdbx_strand_id
1 'polypeptide(L)'
;MNFLVLPPEINSARIFAGAGAGPMLQAATAWDGLAAELRVAAASFGSVASGLAHGSWQGAASAAMAAAAAPYLAWLQSAAAQAEQAAGHAKIAVDVYEAVRTEMVHPAFVAANRSSLLRLVWSNLFGQNAPAIATAEAQYEEMWAQDVAAMLGYHSTASTVATALRPFARPLQSLAGQALGLVNVGNSIAAGVSAAPAAAVAAPAGLLPSGVSSIFNIGFANFGSLNFGNANLGDLNQGNGNVGNLNVGSGNLGSFNLGSGNLGSFNVGLGNMGSNNFGFGNSGSFNIGFGNTGSGNIGIGNTGNGNIGFGNGGFGGDNNIGIGLGGSNQLGFGGLNSGTGNTGLFNSGSGNTGFGNSGTGNFGLGNSGSFNTGFGNSGTANTGFFNAGIVNTGTGNVGNYNTGNYNVGNFNTGEFNPGDTNTGFYNTGNINTGWANTGDLNTGAFNVGDMNNGFFARGSGAGTAGLSYALTIPEIPINLPLSIPLNIPVKGGTTDISLVPFTIPAIALNFPALSGTIGPIEVPSITVTGPFISINVGSPETALGVFVAGGVGPINIPIFNIPAAPGFGNSTDAPSSGFFNSGRGGTSGFGNFGPDTSGFFNFTRKLGSSGFLNAGLLQSGIHNFGNSISGFENTSNLDLEFEALNSGLGNVGSHLSGMFHNSAGASTFNFGSANGGGLNFGSANLGSFNLGNGNIGGFNIGDANHGSSNFGFANFGDNNFGFGNLGDFNLGFGNTGVGNIGFGNTGDYNIGLGNTGSGNIGLANTGNGNWGVGFTGSNLFGFGGLNSGSNNTGLFNSGDGNTGFFNSGNGNFGIGNTGSYNTGVGNTSSTSTGIGNTGSFNTGLFNSGNLNTGLSNAGSLNTGNLNTGGLNTGDFNTGSGNTGYYNNGNLNTGSFNSGNRNNGYFWRGDNRGQFGFDFGITMPGIPLNIGVDVQLQIPVTGFIDGIAIQPFSLDVPIDLNLFINLPNPIPNVTIPLGSGESITVDIPKIVINRIDLENLNVGPTVMHIEIVNSVGPVSIPVINIPATPGIGNSTTSPSSGFFNTGPGGGSGFFNAGQFFSGFSNEGGRFLSGFENIGQLTSGIGNIGTIVTGWYNTSTAGLTGAFLSGIGNVGSRLAGSLLSGTGQ
;
A
#
# COMPACT_ATOMS: atom_id res chain seq x y z
N MET A 1 -28.78 -6.09 37.55
CA MET A 1 -28.63 -6.43 36.11
C MET A 1 -29.99 -6.82 35.56
N ASN A 2 -30.24 -6.67 34.26
CA ASN A 2 -31.48 -7.14 33.64
C ASN A 2 -31.18 -8.35 32.74
N PHE A 3 -31.61 -9.55 33.17
CA PHE A 3 -31.39 -10.79 32.41
C PHE A 3 -32.40 -10.98 31.26
N LEU A 4 -33.54 -10.26 31.31
CA LEU A 4 -34.62 -10.30 30.31
C LEU A 4 -34.16 -9.85 28.90
N VAL A 5 -33.04 -9.12 28.80
CA VAL A 5 -32.52 -8.53 27.56
C VAL A 5 -31.18 -9.14 27.12
N LEU A 6 -30.77 -10.24 27.75
CA LEU A 6 -29.55 -10.97 27.39
C LEU A 6 -29.94 -12.25 26.63
N PRO A 7 -29.38 -12.52 25.43
CA PRO A 7 -29.68 -13.73 24.67
C PRO A 7 -29.14 -14.99 25.37
N PRO A 8 -29.63 -16.20 24.99
CA PRO A 8 -29.24 -17.44 25.65
C PRO A 8 -27.73 -17.68 25.62
N GLU A 9 -26.99 -17.33 24.55
CA GLU A 9 -25.52 -17.40 24.52
C GLU A 9 -24.85 -16.70 25.72
N ILE A 10 -25.44 -15.61 26.22
CA ILE A 10 -24.88 -14.80 27.31
C ILE A 10 -25.37 -15.29 28.69
N ASN A 11 -26.64 -15.70 28.83
CA ASN A 11 -27.15 -16.25 30.09
C ASN A 11 -26.54 -17.64 30.35
N SER A 12 -26.63 -18.55 29.39
CA SER A 12 -25.98 -19.88 29.39
C SER A 12 -24.48 -19.77 29.70
N ALA A 13 -23.71 -18.99 28.93
CA ALA A 13 -22.27 -18.90 29.14
C ALA A 13 -21.88 -18.34 30.53
N ARG A 14 -22.72 -17.49 31.14
CA ARG A 14 -22.45 -16.92 32.47
C ARG A 14 -22.67 -17.89 33.63
N ILE A 15 -23.59 -18.86 33.52
CA ILE A 15 -23.79 -19.86 34.58
C ILE A 15 -22.79 -21.03 34.45
N PHE A 16 -22.40 -21.38 33.22
CA PHE A 16 -21.48 -22.48 32.94
C PHE A 16 -19.99 -22.09 33.03
N ALA A 17 -19.64 -20.81 33.00
CA ALA A 17 -18.29 -20.32 33.24
C ALA A 17 -18.01 -20.05 34.74
N GLY A 18 -16.73 -20.03 35.11
CA GLY A 18 -16.26 -19.74 36.47
C GLY A 18 -15.84 -20.97 37.27
N ALA A 19 -15.53 -20.78 38.55
CA ALA A 19 -14.98 -21.82 39.43
C ALA A 19 -16.03 -22.79 40.04
N GLY A 20 -17.31 -22.64 39.69
CA GLY A 20 -18.42 -23.38 40.28
C GLY A 20 -18.60 -23.15 41.78
N ALA A 21 -19.36 -24.02 42.45
CA ALA A 21 -19.68 -23.92 43.87
C ALA A 21 -18.48 -24.07 44.86
N GLY A 22 -17.34 -24.61 44.40
CA GLY A 22 -16.23 -25.05 45.26
C GLY A 22 -15.73 -24.01 46.28
N PRO A 23 -15.40 -22.77 45.86
CA PRO A 23 -14.95 -21.72 46.80
C PRO A 23 -16.00 -21.31 47.83
N MET A 24 -17.30 -21.34 47.46
CA MET A 24 -18.39 -20.99 48.38
C MET A 24 -18.62 -22.09 49.42
N LEU A 25 -18.47 -23.36 49.04
CA LEU A 25 -18.50 -24.49 49.96
C LEU A 25 -17.33 -24.45 50.96
N GLN A 26 -16.12 -24.11 50.49
CA GLN A 26 -14.96 -23.88 51.36
C GLN A 26 -15.19 -22.73 52.34
N ALA A 27 -15.78 -21.62 51.88
CA ALA A 27 -16.16 -20.50 52.74
C ALA A 27 -17.19 -20.93 53.80
N ALA A 28 -18.17 -21.78 53.45
CA ALA A 28 -19.12 -22.32 54.41
C ALA A 28 -18.43 -23.16 55.50
N THR A 29 -17.48 -24.02 55.14
CA THR A 29 -16.67 -24.78 56.11
C THR A 29 -15.84 -23.87 57.02
N ALA A 30 -15.28 -22.78 56.49
CA ALA A 30 -14.55 -21.80 57.30
C ALA A 30 -15.45 -21.07 58.30
N TRP A 31 -16.69 -20.73 57.92
CA TRP A 31 -17.68 -20.14 58.82
C TRP A 31 -18.19 -21.12 59.89
N ASP A 32 -18.39 -22.41 59.56
CA ASP A 32 -18.67 -23.46 60.56
C ASP A 32 -17.54 -23.58 61.58
N GLY A 33 -16.28 -23.56 61.11
CA GLY A 33 -15.09 -23.61 61.96
C GLY A 33 -14.99 -22.40 62.91
N LEU A 34 -15.22 -21.18 62.39
CA LEU A 34 -15.26 -19.97 63.21
C LEU A 34 -16.39 -20.01 64.26
N ALA A 35 -17.55 -20.56 63.91
CA ALA A 35 -18.65 -20.73 64.87
C ALA A 35 -18.28 -21.71 66.00
N ALA A 36 -17.51 -22.76 65.71
CA ALA A 36 -17.00 -23.69 66.71
C ALA A 36 -15.97 -23.02 67.64
N GLU A 37 -14.97 -22.32 67.09
CA GLU A 37 -13.96 -21.59 67.87
C GLU A 37 -14.59 -20.52 68.77
N LEU A 38 -15.56 -19.74 68.26
CA LEU A 38 -16.29 -18.75 69.06
C LEU A 38 -17.12 -19.39 70.19
N ARG A 39 -17.65 -20.60 70.01
CA ARG A 39 -18.31 -21.37 71.09
C ARG A 39 -17.32 -21.83 72.16
N VAL A 40 -16.14 -22.31 71.76
CA VAL A 40 -15.06 -22.69 72.70
C VAL A 40 -14.59 -21.47 73.48
N ALA A 41 -14.37 -20.33 72.81
CA ALA A 41 -14.02 -19.06 73.45
C ALA A 41 -15.10 -18.58 74.45
N ALA A 42 -16.38 -18.65 74.07
CA ALA A 42 -17.49 -18.32 74.96
C ALA A 42 -17.56 -19.25 76.18
N ALA A 43 -17.39 -20.56 76.00
CA ALA A 43 -17.40 -21.53 77.10
C ALA A 43 -16.22 -21.30 78.06
N SER A 44 -15.02 -21.06 77.54
CA SER A 44 -13.82 -20.71 78.31
C SER A 44 -14.02 -19.42 79.12
N PHE A 45 -14.46 -18.33 78.46
CA PHE A 45 -14.71 -17.05 79.12
C PHE A 45 -15.81 -17.16 80.19
N GLY A 46 -16.88 -17.91 79.92
CA GLY A 46 -17.94 -18.19 80.90
C GLY A 46 -17.46 -19.00 82.10
N SER A 47 -16.53 -19.95 81.91
CA SER A 47 -15.89 -20.69 83.00
C SER A 47 -15.05 -19.77 83.91
N VAL A 48 -14.24 -18.89 83.32
CA VAL A 48 -13.45 -17.89 84.08
C VAL A 48 -14.37 -16.90 84.82
N ALA A 49 -15.41 -16.37 84.15
CA ALA A 49 -16.34 -15.42 84.75
C ALA A 49 -17.18 -16.02 85.90
N SER A 50 -17.61 -17.29 85.78
CA SER A 50 -18.31 -18.00 86.86
C SER A 50 -17.37 -18.40 88.00
N GLY A 51 -16.11 -18.72 87.70
CA GLY A 51 -15.06 -18.94 88.70
C GLY A 51 -14.76 -17.71 89.56
N LEU A 52 -14.85 -16.50 89.01
CA LEU A 52 -14.72 -15.25 89.79
C LEU A 52 -15.85 -15.06 90.81
N ALA A 53 -17.06 -15.53 90.51
CA ALA A 53 -18.21 -15.40 91.42
C ALA A 53 -18.27 -16.47 92.53
N HIS A 54 -17.67 -17.65 92.31
CA HIS A 54 -17.76 -18.80 93.22
C HIS A 54 -16.43 -19.26 93.82
N GLY A 55 -15.30 -18.71 93.36
CA GLY A 55 -13.96 -19.03 93.84
C GLY A 55 -13.62 -18.38 95.19
N SER A 56 -12.32 -18.20 95.46
CA SER A 56 -11.80 -17.69 96.74
C SER A 56 -12.09 -16.20 97.01
N TRP A 57 -12.48 -15.43 96.00
CA TRP A 57 -12.69 -13.98 96.09
C TRP A 57 -14.19 -13.66 96.03
N GLN A 58 -14.89 -13.79 97.15
CA GLN A 58 -16.34 -13.61 97.24
C GLN A 58 -16.69 -12.26 97.87
N GLY A 59 -17.50 -11.45 97.18
CA GLY A 59 -17.98 -10.16 97.68
C GLY A 59 -18.54 -9.26 96.58
N ALA A 60 -18.94 -8.04 96.94
CA ALA A 60 -19.55 -7.09 96.01
C ALA A 60 -18.66 -6.75 94.80
N ALA A 61 -17.33 -6.74 94.98
CA ALA A 61 -16.37 -6.45 93.90
C ALA A 61 -16.32 -7.55 92.82
N SER A 62 -16.30 -8.83 93.22
CA SER A 62 -16.28 -9.94 92.24
C SER A 62 -17.65 -10.14 91.59
N ALA A 63 -18.75 -9.89 92.32
CA ALA A 63 -20.10 -9.82 91.74
C ALA A 63 -20.21 -8.71 90.67
N ALA A 64 -19.65 -7.52 90.94
CA ALA A 64 -19.62 -6.42 89.97
C ALA A 64 -18.75 -6.75 88.74
N MET A 65 -17.58 -7.40 88.93
CA MET A 65 -16.74 -7.88 87.83
C MET A 65 -17.45 -8.92 86.96
N ALA A 66 -18.16 -9.89 87.56
CA ALA A 66 -18.94 -10.88 86.82
C ALA A 66 -20.10 -10.23 86.05
N ALA A 67 -20.79 -9.25 86.63
CA ALA A 67 -21.82 -8.48 85.96
C ALA A 67 -21.28 -7.65 84.77
N ALA A 68 -20.09 -7.06 84.90
CA ALA A 68 -19.42 -6.32 83.83
C ALA A 68 -18.93 -7.23 82.68
N ALA A 69 -18.61 -8.50 82.97
CA ALA A 69 -18.19 -9.48 81.97
C ALA A 69 -19.36 -10.08 81.16
N ALA A 70 -20.56 -10.14 81.74
CA ALA A 70 -21.72 -10.81 81.12
C ALA A 70 -22.12 -10.29 79.71
N PRO A 71 -22.09 -8.97 79.40
CA PRO A 71 -22.41 -8.47 78.07
C PRO A 71 -21.44 -8.95 76.98
N TYR A 72 -20.16 -9.17 77.32
CA TYR A 72 -19.16 -9.69 76.38
C TYR A 72 -19.34 -11.19 76.12
N LEU A 73 -19.71 -11.97 77.15
CA LEU A 73 -20.08 -13.37 76.98
C LEU A 73 -21.31 -13.54 76.07
N ALA A 74 -22.35 -12.72 76.29
CA ALA A 74 -23.54 -12.70 75.44
C ALA A 74 -23.20 -12.30 73.98
N TRP A 75 -22.28 -11.35 73.80
CA TRP A 75 -21.78 -10.98 72.46
C TRP A 75 -21.04 -12.14 71.77
N LEU A 76 -20.15 -12.85 72.47
CA LEU A 76 -19.45 -14.02 71.91
C LEU A 76 -20.43 -15.12 71.47
N GLN A 77 -21.44 -15.41 72.29
CA GLN A 77 -22.49 -16.39 71.97
C GLN A 77 -23.33 -15.95 70.75
N SER A 78 -23.69 -14.67 70.66
CA SER A 78 -24.39 -14.11 69.50
C SER A 78 -23.53 -14.15 68.23
N ALA A 79 -22.24 -13.84 68.32
CA ALA A 79 -21.31 -13.88 67.19
C ALA A 79 -21.12 -15.31 66.66
N ALA A 80 -21.02 -16.30 67.54
CA ALA A 80 -20.95 -17.71 67.14
C ALA A 80 -22.21 -18.17 66.38
N ALA A 81 -23.40 -17.79 66.84
CA ALA A 81 -24.66 -18.09 66.15
C ALA A 81 -24.77 -17.36 64.78
N GLN A 82 -24.22 -16.15 64.67
CA GLN A 82 -24.16 -15.40 63.41
C GLN A 82 -23.20 -16.04 62.40
N ALA A 83 -22.06 -16.57 62.85
CA ALA A 83 -21.13 -17.32 62.01
C ALA A 83 -21.74 -18.63 61.48
N GLU A 84 -22.48 -19.37 62.32
CA GLU A 84 -23.22 -20.58 61.91
C GLU A 84 -24.33 -20.27 60.89
N GLN A 85 -25.05 -19.16 61.06
CA GLN A 85 -26.03 -18.70 60.07
C GLN A 85 -25.37 -18.31 58.73
N ALA A 86 -24.19 -17.69 58.76
CA ALA A 86 -23.43 -17.40 57.54
C ALA A 86 -23.01 -18.68 56.80
N ALA A 87 -22.56 -19.71 57.52
CA ALA A 87 -22.25 -21.02 56.94
C ALA A 87 -23.50 -21.71 56.33
N GLY A 88 -24.64 -21.64 57.02
CA GLY A 88 -25.92 -22.16 56.53
C GLY A 88 -26.38 -21.48 55.24
N HIS A 89 -26.35 -20.14 55.20
CA HIS A 89 -26.73 -19.37 54.01
C HIS A 89 -25.75 -19.59 52.84
N ALA A 90 -24.46 -19.79 53.11
CA ALA A 90 -23.47 -20.11 52.07
C ALA A 90 -23.74 -21.48 51.40
N LYS A 91 -24.22 -22.48 52.16
CA LYS A 91 -24.66 -23.79 51.62
C LYS A 91 -25.90 -23.63 50.73
N ILE A 92 -26.92 -22.91 51.21
CA ILE A 92 -28.14 -22.65 50.42
C ILE A 92 -27.81 -21.88 49.12
N ALA A 93 -26.85 -20.95 49.14
CA ALA A 93 -26.39 -20.26 47.93
C ALA A 93 -25.74 -21.21 46.90
N VAL A 94 -25.06 -22.27 47.35
CA VAL A 94 -24.51 -23.33 46.48
C VAL A 94 -25.64 -24.16 45.86
N ASP A 95 -26.61 -24.60 46.67
CA ASP A 95 -27.75 -25.40 46.20
C ASP A 95 -28.55 -24.63 45.11
N VAL A 96 -28.75 -23.33 45.33
CA VAL A 96 -29.44 -22.40 44.41
C VAL A 96 -28.65 -22.17 43.11
N TYR A 97 -27.31 -22.17 43.15
CA TYR A 97 -26.49 -22.08 41.94
C TYR A 97 -26.53 -23.37 41.10
N GLU A 98 -26.31 -24.53 41.71
CA GLU A 98 -26.28 -25.79 40.97
C GLU A 98 -27.66 -26.18 40.42
N ALA A 99 -28.77 -25.87 41.13
CA ALA A 99 -30.13 -26.04 40.60
C ALA A 99 -30.33 -25.27 39.29
N VAL A 100 -30.07 -23.96 39.31
CA VAL A 100 -30.21 -23.08 38.13
C VAL A 100 -29.29 -23.49 36.99
N ARG A 101 -28.08 -23.97 37.30
CA ARG A 101 -27.14 -24.53 36.33
C ARG A 101 -27.66 -25.80 35.64
N THR A 102 -28.56 -26.56 36.28
CA THR A 102 -29.27 -27.69 35.64
C THR A 102 -30.54 -27.29 34.88
N GLU A 103 -31.12 -26.12 35.16
CA GLU A 103 -32.28 -25.57 34.45
C GLU A 103 -31.88 -24.77 33.19
N MET A 104 -30.70 -24.15 33.18
CA MET A 104 -30.18 -23.36 32.06
C MET A 104 -29.94 -24.20 30.81
N VAL A 105 -30.10 -23.60 29.63
CA VAL A 105 -29.72 -24.24 28.36
C VAL A 105 -28.21 -24.43 28.32
N HIS A 106 -27.75 -25.61 27.87
CA HIS A 106 -26.32 -25.83 27.69
C HIS A 106 -25.83 -25.13 26.39
N PRO A 107 -24.74 -24.33 26.40
CA PRO A 107 -24.30 -23.52 25.25
C PRO A 107 -24.15 -24.30 23.93
N ALA A 108 -23.86 -25.59 23.99
CA ALA A 108 -23.77 -26.46 22.80
C ALA A 108 -25.09 -26.58 22.02
N PHE A 109 -26.26 -26.51 22.68
CA PHE A 109 -27.55 -26.56 22.00
C PHE A 109 -27.84 -25.24 21.25
N VAL A 110 -27.51 -24.11 21.87
CA VAL A 110 -27.61 -22.79 21.24
C VAL A 110 -26.71 -22.74 20.00
N ALA A 111 -25.44 -23.13 20.13
CA ALA A 111 -24.50 -23.21 19.01
C ALA A 111 -24.96 -24.16 17.90
N ALA A 112 -25.50 -25.34 18.25
CA ALA A 112 -26.03 -26.29 17.28
C ALA A 112 -27.22 -25.69 16.50
N ASN A 113 -28.18 -25.07 17.19
CA ASN A 113 -29.32 -24.38 16.58
C ASN A 113 -28.87 -23.27 15.61
N ARG A 114 -28.00 -22.35 16.04
CA ARG A 114 -27.49 -21.26 15.19
C ARG A 114 -26.70 -21.80 13.98
N SER A 115 -25.96 -22.90 14.14
CA SER A 115 -25.28 -23.56 13.00
C SER A 115 -26.25 -24.21 12.00
N SER A 116 -27.40 -24.69 12.48
CA SER A 116 -28.48 -25.24 11.65
C SER A 116 -29.19 -24.12 10.87
N LEU A 117 -29.52 -23.01 11.55
CA LEU A 117 -30.09 -21.81 10.94
C LEU A 117 -29.23 -21.33 9.75
N LEU A 118 -27.92 -21.18 9.94
CA LEU A 118 -27.01 -20.78 8.87
C LEU A 118 -27.08 -21.72 7.67
N ARG A 119 -27.04 -23.04 7.89
CA ARG A 119 -27.16 -24.04 6.80
C ARG A 119 -28.48 -23.95 6.04
N LEU A 120 -29.59 -23.72 6.75
CA LEU A 120 -30.91 -23.54 6.16
C LEU A 120 -30.99 -22.24 5.34
N VAL A 121 -30.42 -21.14 5.84
CA VAL A 121 -30.35 -19.84 5.13
C VAL A 121 -29.49 -19.94 3.86
N TRP A 122 -28.28 -20.51 3.95
CA TRP A 122 -27.38 -20.69 2.79
C TRP A 122 -27.98 -21.56 1.67
N SER A 123 -28.94 -22.43 1.99
CA SER A 123 -29.65 -23.26 1.01
C SER A 123 -31.03 -22.72 0.61
N ASN A 124 -31.47 -21.57 1.14
CA ASN A 124 -32.81 -21.01 0.92
C ASN A 124 -32.99 -20.20 -0.38
N LEU A 125 -32.21 -20.50 -1.43
CA LEU A 125 -32.17 -19.69 -2.68
C LEU A 125 -33.54 -19.49 -3.35
N PHE A 126 -34.47 -20.44 -3.15
CA PHE A 126 -35.85 -20.40 -3.69
C PHE A 126 -36.93 -20.28 -2.60
N GLY A 127 -36.59 -19.85 -1.38
CA GLY A 127 -37.54 -19.66 -0.27
C GLY A 127 -38.10 -20.95 0.36
N GLN A 128 -37.74 -22.13 -0.17
CA GLN A 128 -38.28 -23.44 0.23
C GLN A 128 -37.99 -23.81 1.70
N ASN A 129 -36.91 -23.30 2.30
CA ASN A 129 -36.53 -23.58 3.69
C ASN A 129 -37.21 -22.65 4.70
N ALA A 130 -38.02 -21.67 4.28
CA ALA A 130 -38.63 -20.70 5.18
C ALA A 130 -39.38 -21.31 6.41
N PRO A 131 -40.12 -22.43 6.30
CA PRO A 131 -40.73 -23.08 7.47
C PRO A 131 -39.70 -23.70 8.44
N ALA A 132 -38.59 -24.24 7.90
CA ALA A 132 -37.51 -24.80 8.70
C ALA A 132 -36.69 -23.70 9.40
N ILE A 133 -36.48 -22.57 8.73
CA ILE A 133 -35.88 -21.36 9.31
C ILE A 133 -36.75 -20.84 10.46
N ALA A 134 -38.05 -20.68 10.24
CA ALA A 134 -39.00 -20.27 11.29
C ALA A 134 -39.02 -21.23 12.49
N THR A 135 -38.86 -22.55 12.25
CA THR A 135 -38.73 -23.56 13.31
C THR A 135 -37.41 -23.41 14.09
N ALA A 136 -36.30 -23.14 13.41
CA ALA A 136 -34.99 -22.92 14.04
C ALA A 136 -34.95 -21.63 14.87
N GLU A 137 -35.65 -20.57 14.45
CA GLU A 137 -35.80 -19.35 15.26
C GLU A 137 -36.76 -19.57 16.44
N ALA A 138 -37.89 -20.27 16.27
CA ALA A 138 -38.81 -20.59 17.37
C ALA A 138 -38.10 -21.38 18.49
N GLN A 139 -37.28 -22.38 18.15
CA GLN A 139 -36.46 -23.12 19.11
C GLN A 139 -35.43 -22.24 19.85
N TYR A 140 -34.97 -21.15 19.23
CA TYR A 140 -34.04 -20.21 19.85
C TYR A 140 -34.76 -19.27 20.82
N GLU A 141 -35.95 -18.79 20.48
CA GLU A 141 -36.82 -18.05 21.41
C GLU A 141 -37.27 -18.92 22.60
N GLU A 142 -37.52 -20.22 22.39
CA GLU A 142 -37.76 -21.19 23.49
C GLU A 142 -36.54 -21.30 24.42
N MET A 143 -35.33 -21.45 23.88
CA MET A 143 -34.08 -21.46 24.68
C MET A 143 -33.87 -20.13 25.41
N TRP A 144 -34.18 -18.99 24.78
CA TRP A 144 -34.10 -17.66 25.41
C TRP A 144 -35.08 -17.55 26.59
N ALA A 145 -36.34 -17.96 26.40
CA ALA A 145 -37.35 -17.96 27.45
C ALA A 145 -36.98 -18.87 28.64
N GLN A 146 -36.38 -20.03 28.39
CA GLN A 146 -35.88 -20.95 29.42
C GLN A 146 -34.75 -20.32 30.24
N ASP A 147 -33.70 -19.78 29.58
CA ASP A 147 -32.58 -19.12 30.26
C ASP A 147 -33.04 -17.91 31.10
N VAL A 148 -33.99 -17.13 30.58
CA VAL A 148 -34.57 -16.01 31.30
C VAL A 148 -35.34 -16.47 32.54
N ALA A 149 -36.13 -17.54 32.43
CA ALA A 149 -36.88 -18.10 33.57
C ALA A 149 -35.92 -18.60 34.67
N ALA A 150 -34.88 -19.37 34.30
CA ALA A 150 -33.87 -19.87 35.23
C ALA A 150 -33.11 -18.72 35.94
N MET A 151 -32.71 -17.67 35.20
CA MET A 151 -32.04 -16.51 35.81
C MET A 151 -32.95 -15.66 36.71
N LEU A 152 -34.26 -15.62 36.46
CA LEU A 152 -35.23 -14.98 37.37
C LEU A 152 -35.41 -15.81 38.66
N GLY A 153 -35.51 -17.15 38.53
CA GLY A 153 -35.52 -18.08 39.66
C GLY A 153 -34.28 -17.92 40.54
N TYR A 154 -33.10 -17.91 39.92
CA TYR A 154 -31.82 -17.64 40.59
C TYR A 154 -31.82 -16.33 41.37
N HIS A 155 -32.17 -15.23 40.70
CA HIS A 155 -32.15 -13.90 41.30
C HIS A 155 -33.11 -13.80 42.50
N SER A 156 -34.33 -14.34 42.40
CA SER A 156 -35.30 -14.30 43.50
C SER A 156 -34.82 -15.05 44.75
N THR A 157 -34.24 -16.24 44.55
CA THR A 157 -33.81 -17.10 45.65
C THR A 157 -32.49 -16.63 46.24
N ALA A 158 -31.50 -16.28 45.42
CA ALA A 158 -30.22 -15.73 45.88
C ALA A 158 -30.38 -14.38 46.61
N SER A 159 -31.31 -13.53 46.18
CA SER A 159 -31.66 -12.28 46.89
C SER A 159 -32.25 -12.56 48.29
N THR A 160 -33.07 -13.62 48.42
CA THR A 160 -33.60 -14.07 49.72
C THR A 160 -32.48 -14.55 50.65
N VAL A 161 -31.51 -15.31 50.13
CA VAL A 161 -30.33 -15.75 50.91
C VAL A 161 -29.46 -14.56 51.33
N ALA A 162 -29.21 -13.60 50.42
CA ALA A 162 -28.42 -12.41 50.71
C ALA A 162 -29.07 -11.49 51.75
N THR A 163 -30.39 -11.29 51.68
CA THR A 163 -31.14 -10.44 52.63
C THR A 163 -31.36 -11.08 53.99
N ALA A 164 -31.20 -12.41 54.11
CA ALA A 164 -31.25 -13.11 55.39
C ALA A 164 -29.97 -12.93 56.24
N LEU A 165 -28.84 -12.54 55.64
CA LEU A 165 -27.57 -12.28 56.35
C LEU A 165 -27.67 -11.00 57.19
N ARG A 166 -27.48 -11.14 58.51
CA ARG A 166 -27.49 -10.01 59.47
C ARG A 166 -26.07 -9.51 59.73
N PRO A 167 -25.82 -8.20 59.78
CA PRO A 167 -24.52 -7.66 60.19
C PRO A 167 -24.12 -8.12 61.60
N PHE A 168 -22.84 -8.45 61.78
CA PHE A 168 -22.29 -8.75 63.10
C PHE A 168 -22.40 -7.54 64.02
N ALA A 169 -22.86 -7.76 65.26
CA ALA A 169 -22.92 -6.71 66.26
C ALA A 169 -21.50 -6.24 66.63
N ARG A 170 -21.27 -4.94 66.75
CA ARG A 170 -20.00 -4.41 67.27
C ARG A 170 -19.89 -4.69 68.79
N PRO A 171 -18.69 -4.97 69.31
CA PRO A 171 -18.45 -4.97 70.76
C PRO A 171 -18.85 -3.63 71.40
N LEU A 172 -19.39 -3.67 72.61
CA LEU A 172 -19.90 -2.49 73.33
C LEU A 172 -18.78 -1.50 73.65
N GLN A 173 -18.74 -0.37 72.93
CA GLN A 173 -17.77 0.72 73.17
C GLN A 173 -18.15 1.63 74.37
N SER A 174 -19.26 1.36 75.06
CA SER A 174 -19.81 2.23 76.11
C SER A 174 -19.63 1.66 77.53
N LEU A 175 -18.41 1.79 78.09
CA LEU A 175 -18.16 1.54 79.52
C LEU A 175 -17.58 2.75 80.28
N ALA A 176 -17.37 3.88 79.61
CA ALA A 176 -16.73 5.08 80.16
C ALA A 176 -17.60 6.36 80.12
N GLY A 177 -18.88 6.25 79.75
CA GLY A 177 -19.71 7.38 79.30
C GLY A 177 -20.97 7.69 80.09
N GLN A 178 -21.07 7.30 81.37
CA GLN A 178 -22.24 7.59 82.22
C GLN A 178 -21.89 8.49 83.42
N ALA A 179 -21.32 9.66 83.14
CA ALA A 179 -21.25 10.79 84.06
C ALA A 179 -21.30 12.11 83.27
N LEU A 180 -21.89 13.14 83.88
CA LEU A 180 -22.07 14.51 83.37
C LEU A 180 -23.08 14.65 82.21
N GLY A 181 -24.02 15.58 82.38
CA GLY A 181 -24.98 16.02 81.37
C GLY A 181 -25.45 17.45 81.64
N LEU A 182 -26.13 18.05 80.65
CA LEU A 182 -26.47 19.50 80.57
C LEU A 182 -25.20 20.37 80.35
N VAL A 183 -25.21 21.51 79.65
CA VAL A 183 -26.28 22.44 79.22
C VAL A 183 -26.15 22.79 77.72
N ASN A 184 -27.21 23.28 77.07
CA ASN A 184 -27.24 23.72 75.66
C ASN A 184 -27.50 25.25 75.51
N VAL A 185 -26.52 26.02 75.01
CA VAL A 185 -26.62 27.41 74.49
C VAL A 185 -25.41 27.63 73.54
N GLY A 186 -25.43 28.39 72.42
CA GLY A 186 -26.56 29.00 71.70
C GLY A 186 -26.19 30.20 70.79
N ASN A 187 -25.85 29.93 69.53
CA ASN A 187 -26.02 30.75 68.31
C ASN A 187 -25.38 32.17 68.11
N SER A 188 -25.37 32.59 66.83
CA SER A 188 -24.92 33.90 66.25
C SER A 188 -23.40 34.10 66.09
N ILE A 189 -22.86 34.84 65.10
CA ILE A 189 -23.47 35.73 64.07
C ILE A 189 -22.82 35.46 62.69
N ALA A 190 -23.48 35.81 61.57
CA ALA A 190 -22.89 35.77 60.22
C ALA A 190 -23.36 36.93 59.32
N ALA A 191 -22.45 37.55 58.57
CA ALA A 191 -22.68 38.25 57.27
C ALA A 191 -21.36 38.85 56.73
N GLY A 192 -21.11 38.77 55.41
CA GLY A 192 -19.96 39.37 54.75
C GLY A 192 -19.86 39.06 53.25
N VAL A 193 -20.37 39.98 52.41
CA VAL A 193 -20.32 40.04 50.92
C VAL A 193 -18.97 39.64 50.28
N SER A 194 -18.90 39.16 49.02
CA SER A 194 -19.78 39.36 47.84
C SER A 194 -19.79 38.19 46.81
N ALA A 195 -20.75 38.19 45.87
CA ALA A 195 -20.81 37.34 44.67
C ALA A 195 -20.26 38.11 43.42
N ALA A 196 -20.14 37.60 42.18
CA ALA A 196 -20.85 36.53 41.46
C ALA A 196 -20.08 36.18 40.13
N PRO A 197 -20.65 35.47 39.12
CA PRO A 197 -21.45 34.23 39.15
C PRO A 197 -20.89 33.11 38.21
N ALA A 198 -21.24 31.85 38.49
CA ALA A 198 -21.27 30.79 37.48
C ALA A 198 -22.45 29.85 37.78
N ALA A 199 -23.18 29.40 36.76
CA ALA A 199 -24.39 28.61 36.94
C ALA A 199 -24.09 27.12 37.12
N ALA A 200 -24.62 26.52 38.19
CA ALA A 200 -24.63 25.08 38.40
C ALA A 200 -26.05 24.64 38.80
N VAL A 201 -26.50 23.50 38.27
CA VAL A 201 -27.85 22.97 38.48
C VAL A 201 -27.99 22.42 39.90
N ALA A 202 -29.12 22.69 40.56
CA ALA A 202 -29.40 22.19 41.90
C ALA A 202 -29.58 20.66 41.90
N ALA A 203 -28.67 19.96 42.58
CA ALA A 203 -28.81 18.56 42.98
C ALA A 203 -29.36 18.48 44.42
N PRO A 204 -30.07 17.40 44.81
CA PRO A 204 -30.92 17.41 46.00
C PRO A 204 -30.13 17.40 47.33
N ALA A 205 -30.46 18.33 48.22
CA ALA A 205 -30.07 18.26 49.62
C ALA A 205 -30.89 17.16 50.32
N GLY A 206 -30.25 16.10 50.82
CA GLY A 206 -30.98 14.95 51.35
C GLY A 206 -30.21 13.84 52.07
N LEU A 207 -28.99 14.09 52.59
CA LEU A 207 -28.20 13.05 53.27
C LEU A 207 -27.79 13.33 54.73
N LEU A 208 -28.20 14.47 55.30
CA LEU A 208 -28.05 14.76 56.74
C LEU A 208 -29.36 15.33 57.30
N PRO A 209 -29.85 14.86 58.47
CA PRO A 209 -30.97 15.49 59.16
C PRO A 209 -30.64 16.94 59.53
N SER A 210 -31.55 17.86 59.24
CA SER A 210 -31.43 19.28 59.56
C SER A 210 -31.43 19.49 61.09
N GLY A 211 -30.23 19.59 61.68
CA GLY A 211 -30.03 19.79 63.11
C GLY A 211 -28.73 19.20 63.70
N VAL A 212 -27.97 18.38 62.96
CA VAL A 212 -26.76 17.72 63.48
C VAL A 212 -25.48 18.22 62.77
N SER A 213 -24.98 19.38 63.19
CA SER A 213 -23.68 19.92 62.75
C SER A 213 -22.52 19.20 63.45
N SER A 214 -22.22 17.98 62.99
CA SER A 214 -21.12 17.15 63.51
C SER A 214 -19.75 17.63 62.99
N ILE A 215 -19.20 18.69 63.59
CA ILE A 215 -17.86 19.26 63.28
C ILE A 215 -16.68 18.32 63.66
N PHE A 216 -16.94 17.02 63.78
CA PHE A 216 -15.93 16.00 64.04
C PHE A 216 -15.08 15.80 62.79
N ASN A 217 -13.94 16.49 62.74
CA ASN A 217 -12.87 16.27 61.75
C ASN A 217 -11.64 15.68 62.46
N ILE A 218 -10.94 14.76 61.80
CA ILE A 218 -9.67 14.21 62.28
C ILE A 218 -8.54 14.80 61.44
N GLY A 219 -7.79 15.75 62.02
CA GLY A 219 -6.65 16.43 61.40
C GLY A 219 -6.83 17.95 61.34
N PHE A 220 -5.79 18.66 60.89
CA PHE A 220 -5.67 20.11 61.05
C PHE A 220 -6.29 20.91 59.88
N ALA A 221 -6.73 22.13 60.17
CA ALA A 221 -7.22 23.12 59.19
C ALA A 221 -8.40 22.67 58.29
N ASN A 222 -9.20 21.68 58.72
CA ASN A 222 -10.42 21.30 58.01
C ASN A 222 -11.57 22.27 58.30
N PHE A 223 -12.35 22.63 57.26
CA PHE A 223 -13.56 23.46 57.36
C PHE A 223 -14.75 22.68 56.78
N GLY A 224 -15.69 22.30 57.65
CA GLY A 224 -16.81 21.39 57.35
C GLY A 224 -16.88 20.25 58.37
N SER A 225 -17.46 19.12 57.97
CA SER A 225 -17.87 18.02 58.87
C SER A 225 -17.34 16.66 58.40
N LEU A 226 -16.99 15.78 59.34
CA LEU A 226 -16.64 14.37 59.07
C LEU A 226 -15.46 14.16 58.09
N ASN A 227 -14.50 15.10 58.05
CA ASN A 227 -13.27 14.98 57.26
C ASN A 227 -12.18 14.20 58.00
N PHE A 228 -11.37 13.44 57.27
CA PHE A 228 -10.24 12.64 57.76
C PHE A 228 -8.97 12.99 56.97
N GLY A 229 -8.08 13.78 57.56
CA GLY A 229 -6.87 14.34 56.94
C GLY A 229 -6.75 15.84 57.22
N ASN A 230 -5.97 16.58 56.44
CA ASN A 230 -5.68 18.00 56.71
C ASN A 230 -6.15 18.93 55.59
N ALA A 231 -6.47 20.19 55.93
CA ALA A 231 -6.75 21.28 55.00
C ALA A 231 -7.90 21.03 54.00
N ASN A 232 -8.90 20.23 54.37
CA ASN A 232 -10.09 20.01 53.53
C ASN A 232 -11.13 21.13 53.73
N LEU A 233 -11.80 21.55 52.65
CA LEU A 233 -12.89 22.52 52.63
C LEU A 233 -14.16 21.88 52.05
N GLY A 234 -15.07 21.45 52.93
CA GLY A 234 -16.28 20.69 52.60
C GLY A 234 -16.53 19.56 53.60
N ASP A 235 -17.49 18.69 53.29
CA ASP A 235 -17.90 17.59 54.17
C ASP A 235 -17.43 16.20 53.66
N LEU A 236 -17.18 15.29 54.59
CA LEU A 236 -16.96 13.84 54.34
C LEU A 236 -15.75 13.50 53.44
N ASN A 237 -14.70 14.34 53.40
CA ASN A 237 -13.48 14.03 52.64
C ASN A 237 -12.50 13.13 53.42
N GLN A 238 -11.83 12.22 52.73
CA GLN A 238 -10.79 11.34 53.28
C GLN A 238 -9.47 11.53 52.51
N GLY A 239 -8.58 12.34 53.07
CA GLY A 239 -7.27 12.72 52.52
C GLY A 239 -6.94 14.18 52.82
N ASN A 240 -5.95 14.76 52.12
CA ASN A 240 -5.47 16.12 52.40
C ASN A 240 -5.84 17.10 51.28
N GLY A 241 -6.21 18.34 51.63
CA GLY A 241 -6.30 19.46 50.69
C GLY A 241 -7.43 19.37 49.66
N ASN A 242 -8.53 18.67 49.96
CA ASN A 242 -9.67 18.59 49.06
C ASN A 242 -10.60 19.81 49.24
N VAL A 243 -11.21 20.29 48.14
CA VAL A 243 -12.19 21.38 48.14
C VAL A 243 -13.47 20.90 47.46
N GLY A 244 -14.53 20.73 48.24
CA GLY A 244 -15.77 20.04 47.89
C GLY A 244 -16.04 18.86 48.83
N ASN A 245 -17.01 18.00 48.47
CA ASN A 245 -17.55 16.99 49.38
C ASN A 245 -17.26 15.56 48.92
N LEU A 246 -17.19 14.61 49.86
CA LEU A 246 -17.13 13.17 49.60
C LEU A 246 -15.96 12.72 48.68
N ASN A 247 -14.82 13.41 48.74
CA ASN A 247 -13.61 13.00 48.02
C ASN A 247 -12.79 11.98 48.85
N VAL A 248 -12.29 10.92 48.23
CA VAL A 248 -11.40 9.92 48.83
C VAL A 248 -10.08 9.95 48.09
N GLY A 249 -9.05 10.55 48.69
CA GLY A 249 -7.79 10.93 48.05
C GLY A 249 -7.41 12.38 48.42
N SER A 250 -6.34 12.92 47.83
CA SER A 250 -5.81 14.24 48.21
C SER A 250 -5.77 15.23 47.05
N GLY A 251 -5.96 16.52 47.32
CA GLY A 251 -5.81 17.61 46.36
C GLY A 251 -6.88 17.67 45.28
N ASN A 252 -8.09 17.15 45.54
CA ASN A 252 -9.21 17.25 44.59
C ASN A 252 -9.95 18.59 44.73
N LEU A 253 -10.30 19.24 43.61
CA LEU A 253 -11.17 20.42 43.56
C LEU A 253 -12.48 20.05 42.84
N GLY A 254 -13.49 19.70 43.63
CA GLY A 254 -14.79 19.17 43.20
C GLY A 254 -15.31 18.14 44.21
N SER A 255 -16.32 17.35 43.85
CA SER A 255 -16.97 16.41 44.79
C SER A 255 -17.07 14.98 44.25
N PHE A 256 -17.21 14.00 45.15
CA PHE A 256 -17.35 12.57 44.84
C PHE A 256 -16.18 11.97 44.03
N ASN A 257 -14.96 12.51 44.14
CA ASN A 257 -13.79 11.94 43.46
C ASN A 257 -13.17 10.79 44.28
N LEU A 258 -12.76 9.72 43.61
CA LEU A 258 -12.03 8.58 44.20
C LEU A 258 -10.63 8.51 43.58
N GLY A 259 -9.64 9.08 44.27
CA GLY A 259 -8.26 9.29 43.82
C GLY A 259 -7.80 10.71 44.13
N SER A 260 -6.58 11.07 43.71
CA SER A 260 -5.93 12.33 44.05
C SER A 260 -5.74 13.25 42.85
N GLY A 261 -5.78 14.56 43.09
CA GLY A 261 -5.45 15.60 42.11
C GLY A 261 -6.49 15.85 41.02
N ASN A 262 -7.76 15.46 41.22
CA ASN A 262 -8.81 15.65 40.22
C ASN A 262 -9.42 17.06 40.31
N LEU A 263 -9.61 17.72 39.16
CA LEU A 263 -10.25 19.02 39.01
C LEU A 263 -11.63 18.86 38.34
N GLY A 264 -12.67 18.73 39.14
CA GLY A 264 -14.03 18.41 38.72
C GLY A 264 -14.66 17.35 39.63
N SER A 265 -15.81 16.80 39.27
CA SER A 265 -16.59 15.91 40.15
C SER A 265 -16.80 14.51 39.55
N PHE A 266 -17.06 13.53 40.42
CA PHE A 266 -17.32 12.12 40.07
C PHE A 266 -16.21 11.44 39.27
N ASN A 267 -14.94 11.88 39.41
CA ASN A 267 -13.81 11.21 38.76
C ASN A 267 -13.30 10.03 39.61
N VAL A 268 -12.88 8.95 38.97
CA VAL A 268 -12.25 7.79 39.60
C VAL A 268 -10.87 7.59 39.01
N GLY A 269 -9.81 7.68 39.82
CA GLY A 269 -8.41 7.67 39.42
C GLY A 269 -7.72 9.01 39.69
N LEU A 270 -6.56 9.23 39.08
CA LEU A 270 -5.67 10.36 39.45
C LEU A 270 -5.59 11.44 38.36
N GLY A 271 -5.52 12.71 38.77
CA GLY A 271 -5.12 13.82 37.92
C GLY A 271 -6.06 14.17 36.76
N ASN A 272 -7.35 13.80 36.83
CA ASN A 272 -8.31 14.13 35.77
C ASN A 272 -8.79 15.59 35.88
N MET A 273 -8.88 16.30 34.76
CA MET A 273 -9.52 17.62 34.66
C MET A 273 -10.85 17.49 33.91
N GLY A 274 -11.93 18.01 34.49
CA GLY A 274 -13.32 17.77 34.07
C GLY A 274 -14.01 16.73 34.96
N SER A 275 -15.19 16.25 34.55
CA SER A 275 -16.06 15.44 35.43
C SER A 275 -16.47 14.09 34.83
N ASN A 276 -16.81 13.14 35.69
CA ASN A 276 -17.21 11.77 35.34
C ASN A 276 -16.14 10.97 34.56
N ASN A 277 -14.85 11.26 34.74
CA ASN A 277 -13.78 10.48 34.10
C ASN A 277 -13.44 9.24 34.94
N PHE A 278 -13.20 8.10 34.29
CA PHE A 278 -12.74 6.87 34.93
C PHE A 278 -11.35 6.51 34.40
N GLY A 279 -10.32 6.58 35.23
CA GLY A 279 -8.91 6.36 34.90
C GLY A 279 -8.05 7.59 35.22
N PHE A 280 -7.00 7.84 34.44
CA PHE A 280 -5.88 8.68 34.88
C PHE A 280 -5.54 9.76 33.86
N GLY A 281 -5.35 11.00 34.31
CA GLY A 281 -4.82 12.11 33.51
C GLY A 281 -5.71 12.56 32.34
N ASN A 282 -7.01 12.28 32.36
CA ASN A 282 -7.92 12.70 31.29
C ASN A 282 -8.25 14.20 31.41
N SER A 283 -8.36 14.91 30.28
CA SER A 283 -8.61 16.35 30.19
C SER A 283 -9.89 16.62 29.38
N GLY A 284 -11.03 16.53 30.04
CA GLY A 284 -12.38 16.70 29.51
C GLY A 284 -13.40 15.95 30.39
N SER A 285 -14.59 15.64 29.90
CA SER A 285 -15.60 14.92 30.70
C SER A 285 -16.02 13.59 30.09
N PHE A 286 -16.48 12.67 30.93
CA PHE A 286 -16.96 11.33 30.54
C PHE A 286 -15.92 10.44 29.82
N ASN A 287 -14.62 10.68 30.01
CA ASN A 287 -13.59 9.81 29.42
C ASN A 287 -13.36 8.55 30.26
N ILE A 288 -13.06 7.44 29.60
CA ILE A 288 -12.72 6.16 30.24
C ILE A 288 -11.32 5.74 29.76
N GLY A 289 -10.37 5.55 30.68
CA GLY A 289 -8.99 5.15 30.41
C GLY A 289 -7.97 6.25 30.74
N PHE A 290 -6.96 6.42 29.90
CA PHE A 290 -5.71 7.10 30.28
C PHE A 290 -5.36 8.24 29.32
N GLY A 291 -5.14 9.46 29.84
CA GLY A 291 -4.55 10.57 29.09
C GLY A 291 -5.39 11.10 27.91
N ASN A 292 -6.70 10.85 27.88
CA ASN A 292 -7.56 11.32 26.79
C ASN A 292 -7.86 12.83 26.93
N THR A 293 -7.84 13.57 25.82
CA THR A 293 -8.08 15.02 25.79
C THR A 293 -9.31 15.34 24.92
N GLY A 294 -10.26 16.10 25.46
CA GLY A 294 -11.63 16.21 24.94
C GLY A 294 -12.59 15.27 25.69
N SER A 295 -13.82 15.08 25.20
CA SER A 295 -14.89 14.44 25.99
C SER A 295 -15.46 13.16 25.40
N GLY A 296 -15.87 12.22 26.27
CA GLY A 296 -16.52 10.96 25.89
C GLY A 296 -15.61 9.93 25.21
N ASN A 297 -14.29 10.06 25.33
CA ASN A 297 -13.35 9.11 24.73
C ASN A 297 -13.16 7.85 25.59
N ILE A 298 -12.94 6.69 24.97
CA ILE A 298 -12.76 5.40 25.65
C ILE A 298 -11.45 4.76 25.18
N GLY A 299 -10.41 4.81 26.01
CA GLY A 299 -9.12 4.14 25.77
C GLY A 299 -7.92 4.97 26.23
N ILE A 300 -6.86 5.04 25.42
CA ILE A 300 -5.58 5.66 25.81
C ILE A 300 -5.18 6.77 24.82
N GLY A 301 -4.89 7.96 25.33
CA GLY A 301 -4.22 9.04 24.59
C GLY A 301 -5.01 9.63 23.42
N ASN A 302 -6.33 9.43 23.35
CA ASN A 302 -7.14 9.98 22.28
C ASN A 302 -7.31 11.51 22.42
N THR A 303 -7.32 12.25 21.32
CA THR A 303 -7.46 13.71 21.29
C THR A 303 -8.60 14.13 20.36
N GLY A 304 -9.69 14.61 20.93
CA GLY A 304 -10.96 14.90 20.27
C GLY A 304 -12.12 14.42 21.15
N ASN A 305 -13.30 14.19 20.56
CA ASN A 305 -14.50 13.76 21.27
C ASN A 305 -15.02 12.42 20.73
N GLY A 306 -15.56 11.58 21.61
CA GLY A 306 -16.21 10.32 21.23
C GLY A 306 -15.28 9.25 20.62
N ASN A 307 -13.95 9.40 20.73
CA ASN A 307 -13.00 8.45 20.15
C ASN A 307 -12.85 7.20 21.01
N ILE A 308 -12.79 6.01 20.41
CA ILE A 308 -12.62 4.72 21.07
C ILE A 308 -11.32 4.06 20.59
N GLY A 309 -10.43 3.72 21.51
CA GLY A 309 -9.18 2.99 21.26
C GLY A 309 -7.92 3.75 21.67
N PHE A 310 -6.89 3.76 20.82
CA PHE A 310 -5.52 4.14 21.23
C PHE A 310 -4.92 5.23 20.35
N GLY A 311 -4.68 6.43 20.90
CA GLY A 311 -3.97 7.51 20.21
C GLY A 311 -4.70 8.08 19.00
N ASN A 312 -6.02 7.94 18.89
CA ASN A 312 -6.79 8.57 17.83
C ASN A 312 -6.88 10.08 18.11
N GLY A 313 -6.36 10.91 17.22
CA GLY A 313 -6.41 12.35 17.39
C GLY A 313 -5.64 13.14 16.33
N GLY A 314 -6.07 14.38 16.17
CA GLY A 314 -5.55 15.36 15.22
C GLY A 314 -6.34 16.67 15.36
N PHE A 315 -6.02 17.68 14.54
CA PHE A 315 -6.83 18.91 14.48
C PHE A 315 -8.24 18.61 13.90
N GLY A 316 -9.20 18.32 14.79
CA GLY A 316 -10.60 17.99 14.43
C GLY A 316 -10.96 16.49 14.43
N GLY A 317 -10.19 15.64 15.14
CA GLY A 317 -10.40 14.19 15.14
C GLY A 317 -11.46 13.68 16.12
N ASP A 318 -12.74 13.74 15.75
CA ASP A 318 -13.88 13.23 16.55
C ASP A 318 -14.44 11.88 16.04
N ASN A 319 -15.08 11.11 16.93
CA ASN A 319 -15.83 9.86 16.66
C ASN A 319 -15.05 8.72 15.98
N ASN A 320 -13.73 8.65 16.17
CA ASN A 320 -12.92 7.57 15.58
C ASN A 320 -12.94 6.30 16.43
N ILE A 321 -12.94 5.12 15.81
CA ILE A 321 -12.85 3.82 16.50
C ILE A 321 -11.63 3.07 15.98
N GLY A 322 -10.55 3.00 16.75
CA GLY A 322 -9.30 2.45 16.22
C GLY A 322 -8.00 2.75 16.99
N ILE A 323 -6.90 2.74 16.26
CA ILE A 323 -5.56 3.08 16.76
C ILE A 323 -4.94 4.15 15.86
N GLY A 324 -4.51 5.29 16.39
CA GLY A 324 -3.71 6.29 15.66
C GLY A 324 -4.44 7.07 14.56
N LEU A 325 -5.78 7.04 14.52
CA LEU A 325 -6.59 7.70 13.49
C LEU A 325 -6.55 9.24 13.62
N GLY A 326 -6.29 9.95 12.53
CA GLY A 326 -6.02 11.40 12.53
C GLY A 326 -7.11 12.29 11.92
N GLY A 327 -8.13 11.70 11.26
CA GLY A 327 -9.32 12.43 10.79
C GLY A 327 -10.49 12.26 11.76
N SER A 328 -11.72 12.44 11.27
CA SER A 328 -12.96 12.26 12.05
C SER A 328 -13.84 11.16 11.45
N ASN A 329 -14.62 10.46 12.30
CA ASN A 329 -15.51 9.34 11.97
C ASN A 329 -14.80 8.16 11.25
N GLN A 330 -13.52 7.92 11.56
CA GLN A 330 -12.71 6.85 10.96
C GLN A 330 -12.81 5.54 11.77
N LEU A 331 -12.66 4.39 11.10
CA LEU A 331 -12.65 3.06 11.71
C LEU A 331 -11.37 2.31 11.27
N GLY A 332 -10.63 1.72 12.21
CA GLY A 332 -9.47 0.86 11.92
C GLY A 332 -8.13 1.36 12.45
N PHE A 333 -7.07 1.30 11.65
CA PHE A 333 -5.71 1.61 12.08
C PHE A 333 -5.14 2.80 11.27
N GLY A 334 -4.93 3.93 11.95
CA GLY A 334 -4.22 5.08 11.43
C GLY A 334 -2.73 4.79 11.23
N GLY A 335 -2.08 5.62 10.40
CA GLY A 335 -0.83 5.24 9.75
C GLY A 335 -1.03 4.26 8.59
N LEU A 336 -2.05 3.37 8.64
CA LEU A 336 -2.46 2.57 7.48
C LEU A 336 -3.40 3.32 6.54
N ASN A 337 -4.03 4.43 6.91
CA ASN A 337 -4.64 5.36 5.92
C ASN A 337 -4.35 6.81 6.32
N SER A 338 -4.25 7.71 5.34
CA SER A 338 -4.03 9.15 5.56
C SER A 338 -4.99 10.02 4.75
N GLY A 339 -5.43 11.13 5.34
CA GLY A 339 -6.48 11.98 4.78
C GLY A 339 -7.90 11.52 5.16
N THR A 340 -8.90 11.74 4.28
CA THR A 340 -10.32 11.78 4.64
C THR A 340 -11.18 10.76 3.88
N GLY A 341 -12.04 10.01 4.58
CA GLY A 341 -13.06 9.16 3.94
C GLY A 341 -12.53 7.97 3.12
N ASN A 342 -11.26 7.59 3.28
CA ASN A 342 -10.71 6.40 2.63
C ASN A 342 -11.22 5.11 3.29
N THR A 343 -11.51 4.08 2.50
CA THR A 343 -12.01 2.77 2.94
C THR A 343 -11.02 1.67 2.56
N GLY A 344 -10.61 0.83 3.51
CA GLY A 344 -9.61 -0.23 3.31
C GLY A 344 -8.27 0.11 3.97
N LEU A 345 -7.14 -0.15 3.30
CA LEU A 345 -5.79 -0.03 3.88
C LEU A 345 -4.77 0.58 2.92
N PHE A 346 -3.70 1.16 3.46
CA PHE A 346 -2.61 1.86 2.76
C PHE A 346 -3.04 3.00 1.83
N ASN A 347 -4.27 3.53 1.96
CA ASN A 347 -4.76 4.59 1.09
C ASN A 347 -4.38 5.98 1.62
N SER A 348 -4.07 6.91 0.70
CA SER A 348 -3.68 8.28 1.00
C SER A 348 -4.47 9.30 0.17
N GLY A 349 -4.88 10.40 0.79
CA GLY A 349 -5.71 11.43 0.15
C GLY A 349 -7.18 11.31 0.56
N SER A 350 -8.13 11.38 -0.39
CA SER A 350 -9.56 11.49 -0.08
C SER A 350 -10.46 10.50 -0.80
N GLY A 351 -11.35 9.81 -0.08
CA GLY A 351 -12.43 9.00 -0.67
C GLY A 351 -12.01 7.74 -1.43
N ASN A 352 -10.76 7.29 -1.32
CA ASN A 352 -10.27 6.10 -2.01
C ASN A 352 -10.79 4.81 -1.35
N THR A 353 -11.05 3.77 -2.14
CA THR A 353 -11.56 2.47 -1.67
C THR A 353 -10.65 1.32 -2.13
N GLY A 354 -10.17 0.51 -1.19
CA GLY A 354 -9.36 -0.69 -1.47
C GLY A 354 -8.00 -0.66 -0.77
N PHE A 355 -6.92 -0.99 -1.49
CA PHE A 355 -5.59 -1.15 -0.92
C PHE A 355 -4.53 -0.30 -1.63
N GLY A 356 -3.77 0.52 -0.89
CA GLY A 356 -2.57 1.19 -1.42
C GLY A 356 -2.81 2.35 -2.40
N ASN A 357 -4.04 2.88 -2.51
CA ASN A 357 -4.35 3.93 -3.49
C ASN A 357 -3.92 5.33 -3.01
N SER A 358 -3.55 6.23 -3.92
CA SER A 358 -3.15 7.60 -3.60
C SER A 358 -3.89 8.66 -4.41
N GLY A 359 -4.28 9.77 -3.77
CA GLY A 359 -5.03 10.87 -4.39
C GLY A 359 -6.52 10.82 -4.04
N THR A 360 -7.42 10.88 -5.03
CA THR A 360 -8.85 11.16 -4.78
C THR A 360 -9.79 10.13 -5.45
N GLY A 361 -10.63 9.46 -4.67
CA GLY A 361 -11.77 8.69 -5.19
C GLY A 361 -11.42 7.45 -6.03
N ASN A 362 -10.20 6.92 -5.93
CA ASN A 362 -9.79 5.71 -6.66
C ASN A 362 -10.40 4.43 -6.04
N PHE A 363 -10.65 3.41 -6.85
CA PHE A 363 -11.18 2.10 -6.42
C PHE A 363 -10.24 0.95 -6.83
N GLY A 364 -9.86 0.09 -5.89
CA GLY A 364 -9.08 -1.13 -6.15
C GLY A 364 -7.71 -1.14 -5.49
N LEU A 365 -6.66 -1.47 -6.24
CA LEU A 365 -5.33 -1.78 -5.71
C LEU A 365 -4.23 -0.91 -6.33
N GLY A 366 -3.51 -0.13 -5.52
CA GLY A 366 -2.29 0.58 -5.91
C GLY A 366 -2.46 1.68 -6.97
N ASN A 367 -3.68 2.21 -7.15
CA ASN A 367 -3.93 3.28 -8.14
C ASN A 367 -3.47 4.65 -7.59
N SER A 368 -3.08 5.57 -8.48
CA SER A 368 -2.60 6.91 -8.11
C SER A 368 -3.26 8.02 -8.94
N GLY A 369 -3.53 9.17 -8.31
CA GLY A 369 -4.25 10.28 -8.94
C GLY A 369 -5.73 10.27 -8.58
N SER A 370 -6.64 10.39 -9.55
CA SER A 370 -8.07 10.63 -9.29
C SER A 370 -9.01 9.65 -10.01
N PHE A 371 -10.00 9.09 -9.31
CA PHE A 371 -11.11 8.30 -9.86
C PHE A 371 -10.73 7.04 -10.69
N ASN A 372 -9.50 6.53 -10.56
CA ASN A 372 -9.09 5.32 -11.28
C ASN A 372 -9.69 4.06 -10.67
N THR A 373 -10.03 3.06 -11.48
CA THR A 373 -10.66 1.80 -11.07
C THR A 373 -9.86 0.59 -11.53
N GLY A 374 -9.44 -0.29 -10.61
CA GLY A 374 -8.73 -1.53 -10.92
C GLY A 374 -7.38 -1.65 -10.23
N PHE A 375 -6.32 -2.03 -10.96
CA PHE A 375 -5.00 -2.30 -10.41
C PHE A 375 -3.92 -1.40 -11.03
N GLY A 376 -3.16 -0.68 -10.19
CA GLY A 376 -1.89 -0.03 -10.57
C GLY A 376 -2.00 1.09 -11.61
N ASN A 377 -3.19 1.67 -11.83
CA ASN A 377 -3.37 2.76 -12.79
C ASN A 377 -2.90 4.10 -12.20
N SER A 378 -2.39 5.01 -13.02
CA SER A 378 -1.91 6.33 -12.60
C SER A 378 -2.49 7.46 -13.44
N GLY A 379 -2.98 8.53 -12.81
CA GLY A 379 -3.57 9.70 -13.49
C GLY A 379 -5.06 9.86 -13.17
N THR A 380 -5.93 10.03 -14.15
CA THR A 380 -7.35 10.36 -13.91
C THR A 380 -8.32 9.42 -14.64
N ALA A 381 -9.26 8.82 -13.89
CA ALA A 381 -10.41 8.07 -14.40
C ALA A 381 -10.08 6.89 -15.34
N ASN A 382 -8.90 6.28 -15.18
CA ASN A 382 -8.53 5.07 -15.91
C ASN A 382 -9.21 3.83 -15.33
N THR A 383 -9.52 2.82 -16.16
CA THR A 383 -10.14 1.56 -15.74
C THR A 383 -9.35 0.34 -16.21
N GLY A 384 -9.03 -0.60 -15.32
CA GLY A 384 -8.34 -1.85 -15.66
C GLY A 384 -6.99 -1.99 -14.97
N PHE A 385 -5.94 -2.33 -15.72
CA PHE A 385 -4.62 -2.71 -15.19
C PHE A 385 -3.51 -1.81 -15.75
N PHE A 386 -2.71 -1.17 -14.89
CA PHE A 386 -1.47 -0.45 -15.23
C PHE A 386 -1.59 0.66 -16.29
N ASN A 387 -2.76 1.27 -16.45
CA ASN A 387 -2.91 2.38 -17.40
C ASN A 387 -2.41 3.71 -16.81
N ALA A 388 -1.70 4.51 -17.61
CA ALA A 388 -1.08 5.76 -17.18
C ALA A 388 -1.55 6.96 -18.02
N GLY A 389 -2.27 7.90 -17.41
CA GLY A 389 -2.77 9.15 -18.02
C GLY A 389 -4.24 9.39 -17.72
N ILE A 390 -5.07 9.76 -18.69
CA ILE A 390 -6.48 10.17 -18.47
C ILE A 390 -7.46 9.29 -19.26
N VAL A 391 -8.47 8.73 -18.60
CA VAL A 391 -9.64 8.03 -19.21
C VAL A 391 -9.23 6.86 -20.14
N ASN A 392 -8.18 6.13 -19.80
CA ASN A 392 -7.84 4.87 -20.50
C ASN A 392 -8.66 3.69 -19.96
N THR A 393 -8.97 2.70 -20.80
CA THR A 393 -9.64 1.45 -20.38
C THR A 393 -8.89 0.22 -20.92
N GLY A 394 -8.54 -0.73 -20.06
CA GLY A 394 -7.92 -2.01 -20.43
C GLY A 394 -6.58 -2.26 -19.74
N THR A 395 -5.55 -2.68 -20.49
CA THR A 395 -4.25 -3.12 -19.92
C THR A 395 -3.08 -2.29 -20.43
N GLY A 396 -2.29 -1.67 -19.55
CA GLY A 396 -0.96 -1.14 -19.86
C GLY A 396 -0.92 0.01 -20.87
N ASN A 397 -2.01 0.75 -21.06
CA ASN A 397 -2.03 1.89 -21.98
C ASN A 397 -1.35 3.12 -21.35
N VAL A 398 -0.61 3.91 -22.15
CA VAL A 398 0.12 5.10 -21.68
C VAL A 398 -0.26 6.31 -22.54
N GLY A 399 -0.68 7.41 -21.92
CA GLY A 399 -1.28 8.58 -22.57
C GLY A 399 -2.77 8.68 -22.25
N ASN A 400 -3.61 9.24 -23.13
CA ASN A 400 -5.00 9.60 -22.75
C ASN A 400 -6.06 9.03 -23.69
N TYR A 401 -7.24 8.68 -23.16
CA TYR A 401 -8.42 8.22 -23.91
C TYR A 401 -8.24 6.93 -24.73
N ASN A 402 -7.28 6.07 -24.35
CA ASN A 402 -7.05 4.80 -25.05
C ASN A 402 -7.98 3.67 -24.55
N THR A 403 -8.42 2.77 -25.44
CA THR A 403 -9.24 1.60 -25.07
C THR A 403 -8.66 0.31 -25.65
N GLY A 404 -8.27 -0.64 -24.79
CA GLY A 404 -7.70 -1.93 -25.17
C GLY A 404 -6.37 -2.20 -24.47
N ASN A 405 -5.37 -2.74 -25.17
CA ASN A 405 -4.14 -3.25 -24.54
C ASN A 405 -2.86 -2.65 -25.14
N TYR A 406 -1.96 -2.14 -24.28
CA TYR A 406 -0.60 -1.68 -24.62
C TYR A 406 -0.51 -0.59 -25.70
N ASN A 407 -1.50 0.30 -25.79
CA ASN A 407 -1.42 1.48 -26.66
C ASN A 407 -0.61 2.60 -25.99
N VAL A 408 0.21 3.34 -26.76
CA VAL A 408 1.12 4.37 -26.23
C VAL A 408 0.96 5.66 -27.03
N GLY A 409 0.22 6.62 -26.49
CA GLY A 409 -0.23 7.85 -27.14
C GLY A 409 -1.64 8.20 -26.69
N ASN A 410 -2.38 8.94 -27.50
CA ASN A 410 -3.74 9.39 -27.16
C ASN A 410 -4.81 8.80 -28.10
N PHE A 411 -6.04 8.62 -27.63
CA PHE A 411 -7.22 8.24 -28.42
C PHE A 411 -7.13 6.92 -29.21
N ASN A 412 -6.24 5.99 -28.84
CA ASN A 412 -6.10 4.71 -29.54
C ASN A 412 -7.17 3.70 -29.12
N THR A 413 -7.65 2.86 -30.04
CA THR A 413 -8.57 1.75 -29.74
C THR A 413 -8.06 0.43 -30.32
N GLY A 414 -7.93 -0.61 -29.49
CA GLY A 414 -7.43 -1.93 -29.87
C GLY A 414 -6.13 -2.29 -29.17
N GLU A 415 -5.19 -2.96 -29.84
CA GLU A 415 -3.98 -3.51 -29.19
C GLU A 415 -2.67 -3.07 -29.84
N PHE A 416 -1.67 -2.78 -29.01
CA PHE A 416 -0.29 -2.48 -29.41
C PHE A 416 -0.17 -1.35 -30.45
N ASN A 417 -0.87 -0.22 -30.27
CA ASN A 417 -0.71 0.94 -31.16
C ASN A 417 0.10 2.08 -30.49
N PRO A 418 1.38 2.32 -30.87
CA PRO A 418 2.15 3.50 -30.48
C PRO A 418 1.92 4.69 -31.43
N GLY A 419 1.66 5.87 -30.89
CA GLY A 419 1.22 7.08 -31.59
C GLY A 419 -0.24 7.43 -31.23
N ASP A 420 -0.81 8.46 -31.85
CA ASP A 420 -2.11 9.03 -31.48
C ASP A 420 -3.23 8.69 -32.48
N THR A 421 -4.43 8.40 -31.98
CA THR A 421 -5.70 8.22 -32.73
C THR A 421 -5.74 6.99 -33.65
N ASN A 422 -5.03 5.92 -33.31
CA ASN A 422 -5.08 4.67 -34.07
C ASN A 422 -6.27 3.79 -33.69
N THR A 423 -6.82 3.02 -34.63
CA THR A 423 -7.88 2.03 -34.37
C THR A 423 -7.55 0.68 -34.99
N GLY A 424 -7.32 -0.34 -34.17
CA GLY A 424 -7.05 -1.72 -34.56
C GLY A 424 -5.83 -2.30 -33.86
N PHE A 425 -4.97 -3.02 -34.58
CA PHE A 425 -3.91 -3.84 -33.99
C PHE A 425 -2.53 -3.49 -34.57
N TYR A 426 -1.51 -3.34 -33.73
CA TYR A 426 -0.10 -3.17 -34.10
C TYR A 426 0.24 -1.95 -34.99
N ASN A 427 -0.59 -0.89 -35.01
CA ASN A 427 -0.32 0.28 -35.84
C ASN A 427 0.65 1.25 -35.15
N THR A 428 1.74 1.62 -35.82
CA THR A 428 2.78 2.51 -35.27
C THR A 428 2.85 3.82 -36.06
N GLY A 429 2.63 4.95 -35.40
CA GLY A 429 2.39 6.25 -36.01
C GLY A 429 1.00 6.79 -35.62
N ASN A 430 0.54 7.85 -36.26
CA ASN A 430 -0.68 8.56 -35.88
C ASN A 430 -1.84 8.33 -36.86
N ILE A 431 -3.08 8.33 -36.38
CA ILE A 431 -4.33 8.30 -37.16
C ILE A 431 -4.44 7.09 -38.11
N ASN A 432 -3.92 5.93 -37.72
CA ASN A 432 -3.99 4.71 -38.53
C ASN A 432 -5.20 3.85 -38.18
N THR A 433 -5.90 3.30 -39.18
CA THR A 433 -7.02 2.36 -38.97
C THR A 433 -6.76 1.01 -39.64
N GLY A 434 -6.75 -0.06 -38.85
CA GLY A 434 -6.63 -1.46 -39.31
C GLY A 434 -5.51 -2.23 -38.64
N TRP A 435 -4.65 -2.91 -39.40
CA TRP A 435 -3.67 -3.87 -38.85
C TRP A 435 -2.24 -3.64 -39.34
N ALA A 436 -1.30 -3.46 -38.41
CA ALA A 436 0.15 -3.46 -38.65
C ALA A 436 0.61 -2.41 -39.69
N ASN A 437 -0.04 -1.25 -39.71
CA ASN A 437 0.40 -0.10 -40.49
C ASN A 437 1.53 0.65 -39.75
N THR A 438 2.51 1.20 -40.47
CA THR A 438 3.64 1.93 -39.90
C THR A 438 3.86 3.26 -40.64
N GLY A 439 3.73 4.39 -39.94
CA GLY A 439 3.64 5.74 -40.50
C GLY A 439 2.31 6.40 -40.11
N ASP A 440 2.04 7.61 -40.60
CA ASP A 440 0.86 8.38 -40.21
C ASP A 440 -0.29 8.31 -41.23
N LEU A 441 -1.55 8.50 -40.81
CA LEU A 441 -2.77 8.60 -41.64
C LEU A 441 -3.07 7.38 -42.54
N ASN A 442 -2.64 6.16 -42.18
CA ASN A 442 -2.89 4.98 -43.01
C ASN A 442 -4.24 4.29 -42.72
N THR A 443 -4.89 3.73 -43.74
CA THR A 443 -6.08 2.88 -43.57
C THR A 443 -5.91 1.56 -44.32
N GLY A 444 -6.23 0.44 -43.65
CA GLY A 444 -6.10 -0.92 -44.16
C GLY A 444 -5.06 -1.74 -43.40
N ALA A 445 -4.18 -2.49 -44.07
CA ALA A 445 -3.21 -3.32 -43.35
C ALA A 445 -1.84 -3.50 -44.02
N PHE A 446 -0.81 -3.63 -43.18
CA PHE A 446 0.60 -3.82 -43.56
C PHE A 446 1.18 -2.68 -44.44
N ASN A 447 0.62 -1.48 -44.35
CA ASN A 447 1.13 -0.29 -45.06
C ASN A 447 2.37 0.29 -44.35
N VAL A 448 3.32 0.83 -45.11
CA VAL A 448 4.58 1.40 -44.59
C VAL A 448 4.89 2.74 -45.24
N GLY A 449 4.97 3.80 -44.43
CA GLY A 449 4.99 5.21 -44.82
C GLY A 449 3.64 5.87 -44.54
N ASP A 450 3.45 7.10 -44.99
CA ASP A 450 2.34 7.96 -44.55
C ASP A 450 1.22 8.12 -45.59
N MET A 451 0.02 8.45 -45.12
CA MET A 451 -1.15 8.80 -45.91
C MET A 451 -1.61 7.68 -46.88
N ASN A 452 -1.33 6.41 -46.60
CA ASN A 452 -1.67 5.31 -47.52
C ASN A 452 -3.03 4.68 -47.20
N ASN A 453 -3.87 4.50 -48.22
CA ASN A 453 -5.13 3.74 -48.11
C ASN A 453 -5.06 2.45 -48.94
N GLY A 454 -5.12 1.28 -48.29
CA GLY A 454 -5.06 -0.02 -48.96
C GLY A 454 -4.36 -1.12 -48.14
N PHE A 455 -3.81 -2.12 -48.83
CA PHE A 455 -3.05 -3.21 -48.24
C PHE A 455 -1.63 -3.26 -48.82
N PHE A 456 -0.63 -3.49 -47.97
CA PHE A 456 0.80 -3.63 -48.35
C PHE A 456 1.40 -2.43 -49.11
N ALA A 457 0.84 -1.23 -48.95
CA ALA A 457 1.38 0.00 -49.55
C ALA A 457 2.78 0.32 -48.99
N ARG A 458 3.67 0.87 -49.83
CA ARG A 458 5.04 1.24 -49.41
C ARG A 458 5.45 2.60 -50.01
N GLY A 459 5.70 3.56 -49.14
CA GLY A 459 5.97 4.97 -49.47
C GLY A 459 5.06 5.90 -48.68
N SER A 460 5.31 7.21 -48.75
CA SER A 460 4.42 8.22 -48.17
C SER A 460 3.69 9.00 -49.26
N GLY A 461 2.44 9.38 -49.01
CA GLY A 461 1.64 10.21 -49.90
C GLY A 461 0.72 9.47 -50.87
N ALA A 462 0.46 8.16 -50.70
CA ALA A 462 -0.57 7.45 -51.48
C ALA A 462 -2.01 7.81 -51.02
N GLY A 463 -2.25 9.12 -50.79
CA GLY A 463 -3.46 9.68 -50.17
C GLY A 463 -3.41 11.14 -49.67
N THR A 464 -2.47 12.00 -50.12
CA THR A 464 -2.44 13.51 -50.00
C THR A 464 -1.91 14.20 -48.70
N ALA A 465 -1.65 15.53 -48.72
CA ALA A 465 -0.56 16.23 -47.96
C ALA A 465 -0.93 17.51 -47.09
N GLY A 466 0.05 18.18 -46.40
CA GLY A 466 -0.13 19.33 -45.45
C GLY A 466 1.12 20.27 -45.18
N LEU A 467 1.16 21.14 -44.12
CA LEU A 467 2.31 22.04 -43.70
C LEU A 467 2.19 22.80 -42.29
N SER A 468 3.22 23.56 -41.81
CA SER A 468 3.37 24.10 -40.38
C SER A 468 4.28 25.38 -40.16
N TYR A 469 4.39 25.97 -38.91
CA TYR A 469 5.42 27.00 -38.48
C TYR A 469 5.62 27.19 -36.93
N ALA A 470 6.53 28.09 -36.47
CA ALA A 470 7.00 28.37 -35.07
C ALA A 470 7.12 29.90 -34.73
N LEU A 471 7.88 30.32 -33.67
CA LEU A 471 8.22 31.75 -33.42
C LEU A 471 9.69 31.99 -33.07
N THR A 472 10.23 33.07 -33.61
CA THR A 472 11.66 33.38 -33.82
C THR A 472 11.93 34.85 -33.53
N ILE A 473 13.08 35.19 -32.91
CA ILE A 473 13.72 36.51 -33.03
C ILE A 473 15.24 36.30 -33.12
N PRO A 474 15.84 36.36 -34.32
CA PRO A 474 17.03 37.21 -34.52
C PRO A 474 16.88 38.36 -35.54
N GLU A 475 17.84 39.28 -35.45
CA GLU A 475 18.42 40.23 -36.44
C GLU A 475 17.68 40.58 -37.75
N ILE A 476 17.62 41.88 -38.08
CA ILE A 476 16.95 42.46 -39.26
C ILE A 476 18.02 42.91 -40.31
N PRO A 477 17.76 42.80 -41.64
CA PRO A 477 18.26 43.84 -42.55
C PRO A 477 17.37 44.19 -43.78
N ILE A 478 17.42 45.46 -44.23
CA ILE A 478 16.63 46.04 -45.36
C ILE A 478 17.44 46.14 -46.69
N ASN A 479 16.80 46.13 -47.90
CA ASN A 479 16.93 47.09 -49.06
C ASN A 479 16.60 46.55 -50.50
N LEU A 480 16.77 47.38 -51.56
CA LEU A 480 16.19 47.31 -52.95
C LEU A 480 17.15 47.89 -54.03
N PRO A 481 17.09 47.53 -55.35
CA PRO A 481 16.46 48.38 -56.40
C PRO A 481 16.02 47.66 -57.73
N LEU A 482 15.78 48.40 -58.85
CA LEU A 482 15.14 47.97 -60.13
C LEU A 482 15.69 48.69 -61.40
N SER A 483 15.76 48.05 -62.59
CA SER A 483 15.66 48.68 -63.96
C SER A 483 15.60 47.63 -65.12
N ILE A 484 15.46 48.06 -66.40
CA ILE A 484 15.05 47.25 -67.59
C ILE A 484 15.72 47.73 -68.94
N PRO A 485 15.56 47.07 -70.14
CA PRO A 485 16.64 46.95 -71.17
C PRO A 485 16.25 47.44 -72.62
N LEU A 486 16.57 46.66 -73.69
CA LEU A 486 16.28 46.83 -75.15
C LEU A 486 17.29 47.73 -75.93
N ASN A 487 17.43 47.78 -77.29
CA ASN A 487 16.61 47.25 -78.42
C ASN A 487 17.35 47.08 -79.79
N ILE A 488 17.29 45.88 -80.41
CA ILE A 488 17.41 45.55 -81.88
C ILE A 488 18.70 46.06 -82.61
N PRO A 489 18.94 46.06 -83.97
CA PRO A 489 18.19 45.68 -85.21
C PRO A 489 18.55 44.29 -85.82
N VAL A 490 18.06 43.98 -87.05
CA VAL A 490 18.11 42.64 -87.72
C VAL A 490 18.36 42.69 -89.25
N LYS A 491 18.95 41.63 -89.83
CA LYS A 491 18.98 41.21 -91.26
C LYS A 491 19.01 39.66 -91.34
N GLY A 492 18.72 38.94 -92.44
CA GLY A 492 18.27 39.29 -93.80
C GLY A 492 18.41 38.09 -94.77
N GLY A 493 17.70 38.08 -95.92
CA GLY A 493 17.60 36.96 -96.88
C GLY A 493 16.31 37.05 -97.74
N THR A 494 15.92 35.99 -98.47
CA THR A 494 14.61 35.95 -99.20
C THR A 494 13.47 35.26 -98.42
N THR A 495 12.37 34.87 -99.08
CA THR A 495 11.00 34.93 -98.50
C THR A 495 10.06 33.77 -98.86
N ASP A 496 8.94 33.54 -98.16
CA ASP A 496 8.85 33.00 -96.79
C ASP A 496 7.47 32.27 -96.66
N ILE A 497 7.42 30.92 -96.60
CA ILE A 497 6.14 30.17 -96.58
C ILE A 497 5.53 30.20 -95.17
N SER A 498 4.47 31.00 -94.95
CA SER A 498 3.84 31.17 -93.62
C SER A 498 2.61 30.29 -93.39
N LEU A 499 2.61 29.54 -92.29
CA LEU A 499 1.40 29.08 -91.61
C LEU A 499 0.94 30.18 -90.65
N VAL A 500 -0.33 30.61 -90.74
CA VAL A 500 -0.93 31.57 -89.80
C VAL A 500 -1.16 30.95 -88.41
N PRO A 501 -1.19 31.76 -87.33
CA PRO A 501 -1.43 31.24 -85.99
C PRO A 501 -2.82 30.61 -85.86
N PHE A 502 -2.93 29.53 -85.09
CA PHE A 502 -4.21 28.98 -84.69
C PHE A 502 -4.19 28.57 -83.21
N THR A 503 -5.29 28.84 -82.51
CA THR A 503 -5.43 28.57 -81.08
C THR A 503 -6.38 27.39 -80.88
N ILE A 504 -5.87 26.33 -80.25
CA ILE A 504 -6.69 25.20 -79.77
C ILE A 504 -7.45 25.69 -78.53
N PRO A 505 -8.80 25.75 -78.52
CA PRO A 505 -9.55 26.36 -77.42
C PRO A 505 -9.40 25.65 -76.07
N ALA A 506 -9.76 26.35 -74.99
CA ALA A 506 -9.75 25.80 -73.64
C ALA A 506 -10.87 24.76 -73.43
N ILE A 507 -10.50 23.57 -72.95
CA ILE A 507 -11.43 22.53 -72.54
C ILE A 507 -11.74 22.73 -71.04
N ALA A 508 -13.00 22.99 -70.71
CA ALA A 508 -13.44 23.24 -69.34
C ALA A 508 -13.85 21.95 -68.61
N LEU A 509 -13.21 21.67 -67.48
CA LEU A 509 -13.59 20.64 -66.52
C LEU A 509 -14.52 21.28 -65.48
N ASN A 510 -15.77 20.84 -65.43
CA ASN A 510 -16.82 21.48 -64.64
C ASN A 510 -17.62 20.45 -63.82
N PHE A 511 -17.08 20.05 -62.66
CA PHE A 511 -17.74 19.13 -61.73
C PHE A 511 -17.83 19.73 -60.31
N PRO A 512 -18.82 19.34 -59.48
CA PRO A 512 -19.27 20.17 -58.35
C PRO A 512 -18.33 20.32 -57.14
N ALA A 513 -17.11 19.78 -57.20
CA ALA A 513 -16.09 19.90 -56.15
C ALA A 513 -14.67 20.21 -56.69
N LEU A 514 -14.47 20.27 -58.01
CA LEU A 514 -13.21 20.66 -58.63
C LEU A 514 -13.47 21.17 -60.06
N SER A 515 -13.02 22.37 -60.37
CA SER A 515 -13.15 22.99 -61.69
C SER A 515 -11.83 23.59 -62.17
N GLY A 516 -11.63 23.61 -63.49
CA GLY A 516 -10.41 24.10 -64.12
C GLY A 516 -10.42 23.90 -65.63
N THR A 517 -9.48 24.50 -66.35
CA THR A 517 -9.39 24.41 -67.82
C THR A 517 -8.06 23.81 -68.26
N ILE A 518 -8.10 22.94 -69.29
CA ILE A 518 -6.91 22.48 -70.01
C ILE A 518 -6.89 23.19 -71.37
N GLY A 519 -5.84 23.97 -71.62
CA GLY A 519 -5.79 24.91 -72.74
C GLY A 519 -6.31 26.31 -72.38
N PRO A 520 -6.26 27.28 -73.32
CA PRO A 520 -6.00 27.07 -74.75
C PRO A 520 -4.50 26.83 -75.05
N ILE A 521 -4.20 26.16 -76.16
CA ILE A 521 -2.84 26.03 -76.69
C ILE A 521 -2.74 26.89 -77.94
N GLU A 522 -2.00 27.99 -77.87
CA GLU A 522 -1.75 28.86 -79.02
C GLU A 522 -0.57 28.31 -79.84
N VAL A 523 -0.80 28.02 -81.12
CA VAL A 523 0.26 27.66 -82.07
C VAL A 523 0.60 28.91 -82.88
N PRO A 524 1.74 29.59 -82.61
CA PRO A 524 2.14 30.78 -83.35
C PRO A 524 2.58 30.44 -84.78
N SER A 525 2.62 31.46 -85.64
CA SER A 525 2.94 31.30 -87.06
C SER A 525 4.35 30.74 -87.30
N ILE A 526 4.44 29.67 -88.07
CA ILE A 526 5.70 29.08 -88.53
C ILE A 526 5.89 29.46 -89.99
N THR A 527 7.03 30.11 -90.31
CA THR A 527 7.32 30.64 -91.65
C THR A 527 8.68 30.14 -92.15
N VAL A 528 8.76 29.66 -93.40
CA VAL A 528 10.00 29.08 -93.98
C VAL A 528 10.18 29.35 -95.49
N THR A 529 11.10 30.26 -95.86
CA THR A 529 11.98 30.14 -97.05
C THR A 529 13.30 30.91 -96.83
N GLY A 530 14.45 30.39 -97.27
CA GLY A 530 15.75 31.10 -97.20
C GLY A 530 15.97 32.12 -98.35
N PRO A 531 17.22 32.55 -98.69
CA PRO A 531 18.51 32.25 -98.05
C PRO A 531 19.48 33.47 -97.85
N PHE A 532 20.70 33.19 -97.31
CA PHE A 532 21.97 33.97 -97.40
C PHE A 532 22.14 35.36 -96.69
N ILE A 533 22.52 35.35 -95.39
CA ILE A 533 23.83 35.81 -94.79
C ILE A 533 24.40 37.22 -95.11
N SER A 534 25.13 37.98 -94.25
CA SER A 534 25.28 38.21 -92.78
C SER A 534 26.43 39.24 -92.52
N ILE A 535 26.49 39.98 -91.38
CA ILE A 535 27.67 40.65 -90.72
C ILE A 535 27.23 41.46 -89.46
N ASN A 536 28.15 41.79 -88.52
CA ASN A 536 27.88 42.23 -87.12
C ASN A 536 28.75 43.41 -86.60
N VAL A 537 28.23 44.31 -85.73
CA VAL A 537 28.95 45.42 -85.01
C VAL A 537 28.26 45.80 -83.67
N GLY A 538 29.01 46.24 -82.64
CA GLY A 538 28.50 46.81 -81.34
C GLY A 538 28.56 48.36 -81.28
N SER A 539 28.73 49.12 -80.18
CA SER A 539 28.79 48.98 -78.68
C SER A 539 28.96 50.44 -78.09
N PRO A 540 29.43 50.78 -76.85
CA PRO A 540 29.54 50.10 -75.55
C PRO A 540 29.04 50.94 -74.30
N GLU A 541 28.33 52.07 -74.44
CA GLU A 541 28.36 53.20 -73.46
C GLU A 541 27.02 53.63 -72.77
N THR A 542 26.25 52.76 -72.07
CA THR A 542 25.24 53.24 -71.09
C THR A 542 24.82 52.21 -70.03
N ALA A 543 24.67 52.63 -68.76
CA ALA A 543 24.07 51.89 -67.62
C ALA A 543 23.68 52.86 -66.48
N LEU A 544 22.86 52.44 -65.47
CA LEU A 544 22.78 52.96 -64.08
C LEU A 544 21.69 52.25 -63.20
N GLY A 545 21.76 52.37 -61.86
CA GLY A 545 20.88 51.76 -60.83
C GLY A 545 21.08 52.36 -59.40
N VAL A 546 20.83 51.62 -58.28
CA VAL A 546 21.33 51.77 -56.84
C VAL A 546 20.27 51.68 -55.69
N PHE A 547 20.54 50.94 -54.57
CA PHE A 547 20.30 51.32 -53.13
C PHE A 547 21.02 50.41 -52.05
N VAL A 548 20.85 50.66 -50.70
CA VAL A 548 21.71 50.13 -49.56
C VAL A 548 20.97 49.89 -48.18
N ALA A 549 21.60 49.22 -47.17
CA ALA A 549 20.99 48.33 -46.11
C ALA A 549 21.04 48.66 -44.58
N GLY A 550 20.35 47.86 -43.70
CA GLY A 550 20.58 47.76 -42.21
C GLY A 550 19.48 47.13 -41.26
N GLY A 551 19.84 46.66 -40.03
CA GLY A 551 18.95 46.18 -38.90
C GLY A 551 19.62 45.32 -37.76
N VAL A 552 18.91 44.96 -36.64
CA VAL A 552 19.37 44.27 -35.35
C VAL A 552 18.15 43.60 -34.60
N GLY A 553 18.11 42.66 -33.60
CA GLY A 553 19.03 41.68 -32.91
C GLY A 553 18.49 41.10 -31.52
N PRO A 554 18.91 39.90 -30.97
CA PRO A 554 18.21 39.19 -29.83
C PRO A 554 19.00 38.81 -28.51
N ILE A 555 18.34 38.65 -27.33
CA ILE A 555 18.93 38.33 -25.96
C ILE A 555 17.97 37.54 -25.00
N ASN A 556 18.49 36.75 -24.01
CA ASN A 556 17.77 36.11 -22.84
C ASN A 556 18.72 35.81 -21.61
N ILE A 557 18.45 36.23 -20.33
CA ILE A 557 19.34 36.01 -19.13
C ILE A 557 18.61 36.02 -17.72
N PRO A 558 19.00 35.22 -16.68
CA PRO A 558 18.54 35.24 -15.23
C PRO A 558 19.67 35.42 -14.13
N ILE A 559 19.41 35.22 -12.79
CA ILE A 559 20.31 34.83 -11.60
C ILE A 559 19.93 35.48 -10.17
N PHE A 560 20.72 35.36 -9.07
CA PHE A 560 20.30 35.16 -7.61
C PHE A 560 20.75 36.20 -6.48
N ASN A 561 20.86 35.81 -5.16
CA ASN A 561 20.80 36.64 -3.90
C ASN A 561 21.76 36.23 -2.69
N ILE A 562 22.04 37.09 -1.65
CA ILE A 562 22.43 36.75 -0.21
C ILE A 562 22.60 37.98 0.81
N PRO A 563 22.48 37.85 2.19
CA PRO A 563 22.35 38.95 3.22
C PRO A 563 23.49 39.20 4.30
N ALA A 564 23.25 39.96 5.41
CA ALA A 564 24.24 40.53 6.40
C ALA A 564 23.84 40.61 7.94
N ALA A 565 24.59 41.33 8.84
CA ALA A 565 24.59 41.24 10.35
C ALA A 565 24.79 42.58 11.21
N PRO A 566 24.62 42.63 12.58
CA PRO A 566 24.38 43.88 13.39
C PRO A 566 25.14 44.14 14.75
N GLY A 567 25.08 45.37 15.31
CA GLY A 567 25.44 45.73 16.72
C GLY A 567 25.69 47.26 17.00
N PHE A 568 25.47 47.80 18.23
CA PHE A 568 25.57 49.25 18.53
C PHE A 568 25.93 49.61 20.00
N GLY A 569 26.90 50.52 20.23
CA GLY A 569 26.96 51.34 21.47
C GLY A 569 27.89 50.98 22.64
N ASN A 570 29.00 50.23 22.44
CA ASN A 570 29.95 49.87 23.52
C ASN A 570 31.34 50.51 23.35
N SER A 571 32.04 50.71 24.46
CA SER A 571 33.40 51.27 24.53
C SER A 571 34.38 50.20 25.06
N THR A 572 34.60 49.18 24.25
CA THR A 572 35.25 47.92 24.66
C THR A 572 36.27 47.44 23.63
N ASP A 573 37.43 46.95 24.09
CA ASP A 573 38.53 46.50 23.21
C ASP A 573 38.25 45.20 22.41
N ALA A 574 37.04 44.64 22.51
CA ALA A 574 36.59 43.44 21.81
C ALA A 574 35.06 43.51 21.54
N PRO A 575 34.52 42.71 20.59
CA PRO A 575 33.08 42.68 20.30
C PRO A 575 32.23 42.42 21.55
N SER A 576 31.20 43.24 21.74
CA SER A 576 30.40 43.34 22.97
C SER A 576 28.95 43.68 22.63
N SER A 577 27.99 43.00 23.26
CA SER A 577 26.54 43.17 23.06
C SER A 577 25.88 43.80 24.28
N GLY A 578 25.20 44.93 24.09
CA GLY A 578 24.64 45.75 25.17
C GLY A 578 24.81 47.24 24.90
N PHE A 579 24.55 48.07 25.91
CA PHE A 579 24.66 49.53 25.81
C PHE A 579 25.65 50.05 26.87
N PHE A 580 26.59 50.91 26.48
CA PHE A 580 27.46 51.66 27.38
C PHE A 580 28.28 50.81 28.37
N ASN A 581 28.90 49.72 27.89
CA ASN A 581 29.93 49.00 28.64
C ASN A 581 31.31 49.64 28.42
N SER A 582 32.16 49.66 29.45
CA SER A 582 33.48 50.31 29.42
C SER A 582 34.57 49.46 30.07
N GLY A 583 35.58 49.06 29.29
CA GLY A 583 36.70 48.23 29.79
C GLY A 583 37.38 47.42 28.69
N ARG A 584 38.29 46.53 29.09
CA ARG A 584 39.23 45.83 28.20
C ARG A 584 38.64 44.67 27.37
N GLY A 585 37.36 44.78 26.97
CA GLY A 585 36.62 43.76 26.22
C GLY A 585 35.82 42.78 27.09
N GLY A 586 35.04 41.91 26.43
CA GLY A 586 34.40 40.73 27.03
C GLY A 586 33.04 40.94 27.73
N THR A 587 32.42 42.13 27.63
CA THR A 587 31.28 42.52 28.49
C THR A 587 29.91 42.52 27.80
N SER A 588 28.84 42.28 28.56
CA SER A 588 27.45 42.45 28.10
C SER A 588 26.51 42.92 29.22
N GLY A 589 25.53 43.77 28.87
CA GLY A 589 24.65 44.44 29.85
C GLY A 589 24.74 45.96 29.80
N PHE A 590 24.65 46.61 30.96
CA PHE A 590 24.54 48.06 31.09
C PHE A 590 25.43 48.59 32.24
N GLY A 591 26.46 49.37 31.92
CA GLY A 591 27.28 50.08 32.92
C GLY A 591 28.17 49.20 33.82
N ASN A 592 28.91 48.25 33.24
CA ASN A 592 29.89 47.43 33.98
C ASN A 592 31.33 47.99 33.85
N PHE A 593 32.17 47.79 34.89
CA PHE A 593 33.55 48.28 34.94
C PHE A 593 34.55 47.15 35.27
N GLY A 594 35.29 46.72 34.23
CA GLY A 594 36.29 45.64 34.30
C GLY A 594 36.12 44.62 33.15
N PRO A 595 37.16 43.84 32.82
CA PRO A 595 37.07 42.81 31.79
C PRO A 595 36.12 41.68 32.20
N ASP A 596 35.51 41.01 31.21
CA ASP A 596 34.76 39.75 31.36
C ASP A 596 33.62 39.81 32.40
N THR A 597 32.83 40.89 32.40
CA THR A 597 31.70 41.11 33.33
C THR A 597 30.35 41.21 32.62
N SER A 598 29.28 40.77 33.31
CA SER A 598 27.90 40.91 32.80
C SER A 598 26.86 41.18 33.88
N GLY A 599 25.86 42.02 33.56
CA GLY A 599 24.81 42.46 34.48
C GLY A 599 24.70 43.98 34.58
N PHE A 600 24.43 44.47 35.80
CA PHE A 600 24.32 45.89 36.16
C PHE A 600 25.31 46.22 37.28
N PHE A 601 26.16 47.24 37.08
CA PHE A 601 27.03 47.85 38.10
C PHE A 601 27.89 46.87 38.93
N ASN A 602 28.67 46.01 38.26
CA ASN A 602 29.69 45.17 38.90
C ASN A 602 31.10 45.79 38.79
N PHE A 603 31.97 45.53 39.77
CA PHE A 603 33.32 46.11 39.87
C PHE A 603 34.38 45.02 40.10
N THR A 604 35.26 44.79 39.11
CA THR A 604 36.40 43.87 39.21
C THR A 604 37.72 44.53 38.80
N ARG A 605 38.83 44.01 39.35
CA ARG A 605 40.19 44.48 39.07
C ARG A 605 41.03 43.57 38.17
N LYS A 606 40.61 42.33 37.87
CA LYS A 606 41.48 41.39 37.12
C LYS A 606 40.78 40.29 36.32
N LEU A 607 39.75 39.64 36.87
CA LEU A 607 39.02 38.53 36.26
C LEU A 607 37.51 38.64 36.56
N GLY A 608 36.68 38.02 35.72
CA GLY A 608 35.25 38.29 35.60
C GLY A 608 34.36 38.08 36.83
N SER A 609 33.16 38.67 36.77
CA SER A 609 32.08 38.54 37.74
C SER A 609 30.72 38.88 37.10
N SER A 610 29.62 38.30 37.61
CA SER A 610 28.28 38.54 37.08
C SER A 610 27.20 38.63 38.15
N GLY A 611 26.20 39.49 37.91
CA GLY A 611 25.06 39.72 38.81
C GLY A 611 24.84 41.19 39.15
N PHE A 612 24.63 41.47 40.45
CA PHE A 612 24.28 42.80 40.97
C PHE A 612 25.02 43.06 42.29
N LEU A 613 25.82 44.14 42.34
CA LEU A 613 26.57 44.61 43.52
C LEU A 613 27.42 43.52 44.22
N ASN A 614 28.30 42.87 43.45
CA ASN A 614 29.35 41.98 43.98
C ASN A 614 30.70 42.71 44.07
N ALA A 615 31.53 42.38 45.07
CA ALA A 615 32.84 42.99 45.31
C ALA A 615 33.90 41.95 45.72
N GLY A 616 34.87 41.70 44.83
CA GLY A 616 35.96 40.75 45.05
C GLY A 616 36.53 40.19 43.74
N LEU A 617 36.89 38.90 43.74
CA LEU A 617 37.42 38.16 42.58
C LEU A 617 36.66 36.83 42.42
N LEU A 618 36.36 36.45 41.16
CA LEU A 618 35.60 35.24 40.79
C LEU A 618 34.31 35.09 41.61
N GLN A 619 33.33 35.97 41.37
CA GLN A 619 32.06 36.01 42.10
C GLN A 619 30.85 35.99 41.18
N SER A 620 29.78 35.29 41.57
CA SER A 620 28.47 35.39 40.90
C SER A 620 27.29 35.35 41.89
N GLY A 621 26.32 36.25 41.70
CA GLY A 621 25.12 36.33 42.52
C GLY A 621 24.73 37.74 42.95
N ILE A 622 24.26 37.88 44.19
CA ILE A 622 23.85 39.15 44.79
C ILE A 622 24.53 39.29 46.15
N HIS A 623 25.22 40.43 46.37
CA HIS A 623 25.76 40.83 47.67
C HIS A 623 26.69 39.80 48.34
N ASN A 624 27.80 39.47 47.69
CA ASN A 624 28.85 38.55 48.20
C ASN A 624 30.19 39.28 48.43
N PHE A 625 30.96 38.85 49.42
CA PHE A 625 32.25 39.44 49.81
C PHE A 625 33.32 38.35 50.08
N GLY A 626 34.39 38.34 49.27
CA GLY A 626 35.47 37.34 49.33
C GLY A 626 36.04 36.97 47.95
N ASN A 627 36.66 35.80 47.83
CA ASN A 627 37.31 35.30 46.62
C ASN A 627 36.86 33.85 46.33
N SER A 628 36.46 33.56 45.09
CA SER A 628 35.84 32.28 44.65
C SER A 628 34.58 31.90 45.46
N ILE A 629 33.51 32.68 45.29
CA ILE A 629 32.22 32.54 46.01
C ILE A 629 31.02 32.71 45.08
N SER A 630 29.96 31.90 45.23
CA SER A 630 28.69 32.07 44.51
C SER A 630 27.43 31.90 45.36
N GLY A 631 26.41 32.71 45.07
CA GLY A 631 25.09 32.63 45.71
C GLY A 631 24.57 33.95 46.30
N PHE A 632 23.95 33.86 47.48
CA PHE A 632 23.28 34.97 48.17
C PHE A 632 23.79 35.07 49.62
N GLU A 633 24.29 36.25 50.00
CA GLU A 633 24.79 36.59 51.34
C GLU A 633 25.83 35.60 51.93
N ASN A 634 26.82 35.20 51.14
CA ASN A 634 27.92 34.36 51.61
C ASN A 634 29.17 35.20 51.98
N THR A 635 29.82 34.86 53.10
CA THR A 635 30.97 35.60 53.66
C THR A 635 32.17 34.69 53.92
N SER A 636 33.34 35.07 53.39
CA SER A 636 34.63 34.43 53.69
C SER A 636 35.14 34.79 55.09
N ASN A 637 35.80 33.85 55.77
CA ASN A 637 36.68 34.12 56.91
C ASN A 637 38.19 34.08 56.56
N LEU A 638 38.52 33.83 55.29
CA LEU A 638 39.86 33.95 54.70
C LEU A 638 40.05 35.32 54.04
N ASP A 639 41.30 35.80 54.01
CA ASP A 639 41.68 37.06 53.37
C ASP A 639 41.51 37.01 51.84
N LEU A 640 41.36 38.17 51.20
CA LEU A 640 40.94 38.34 49.80
C LEU A 640 41.90 37.73 48.77
N GLU A 641 43.13 37.40 49.16
CA GLU A 641 44.12 36.76 48.29
C GLU A 641 44.01 35.21 48.24
N PHE A 642 43.18 34.59 49.10
CA PHE A 642 43.00 33.13 49.16
C PHE A 642 41.60 32.69 48.71
N GLU A 643 41.51 31.52 48.05
CA GLU A 643 40.24 30.98 47.55
C GLU A 643 39.39 30.38 48.70
N ALA A 644 38.15 30.85 48.84
CA ALA A 644 37.25 30.39 49.92
C ALA A 644 36.42 29.15 49.54
N LEU A 645 36.14 28.95 48.24
CA LEU A 645 35.40 27.81 47.68
C LEU A 645 34.05 27.53 48.37
N ASN A 646 33.26 28.58 48.61
CA ASN A 646 31.92 28.49 49.20
C ASN A 646 30.82 28.69 48.14
N SER A 647 29.73 27.91 48.24
CA SER A 647 28.51 28.12 47.43
C SER A 647 27.23 27.83 48.21
N GLY A 648 26.16 28.58 47.92
CA GLY A 648 24.83 28.36 48.51
C GLY A 648 24.20 29.63 49.07
N LEU A 649 23.51 29.51 50.21
CA LEU A 649 22.73 30.58 50.82
C LEU A 649 23.03 30.64 52.33
N GLY A 650 23.61 31.76 52.78
CA GLY A 650 23.90 32.02 54.20
C GLY A 650 25.04 31.20 54.82
N ASN A 651 26.06 30.83 54.05
CA ASN A 651 27.20 30.02 54.53
C ASN A 651 28.37 30.90 55.04
N VAL A 652 29.00 30.47 56.14
CA VAL A 652 30.16 31.14 56.78
C VAL A 652 31.26 30.13 57.06
N GLY A 653 32.45 30.34 56.48
CA GLY A 653 33.60 29.43 56.60
C GLY A 653 34.41 29.34 55.30
N SER A 654 34.97 28.17 55.01
CA SER A 654 35.65 27.86 53.73
C SER A 654 35.40 26.42 53.32
N HIS A 655 35.37 26.13 52.02
CA HIS A 655 35.13 24.80 51.43
C HIS A 655 33.73 24.23 51.78
N LEU A 656 32.70 25.09 51.87
CA LEU A 656 31.32 24.71 52.23
C LEU A 656 30.34 24.88 51.06
N SER A 657 29.54 23.85 50.81
CA SER A 657 28.43 23.88 49.85
C SER A 657 27.15 23.33 50.47
N GLY A 658 26.02 24.02 50.27
CA GLY A 658 24.71 23.64 50.82
C GLY A 658 23.90 24.79 51.42
N MET A 659 22.96 24.45 52.30
CA MET A 659 22.15 25.38 53.09
C MET A 659 22.39 25.11 54.59
N PHE A 660 22.81 26.13 55.35
CA PHE A 660 22.92 26.10 56.81
C PHE A 660 23.79 24.98 57.42
N HIS A 661 24.95 24.67 56.81
CA HIS A 661 25.91 23.71 57.37
C HIS A 661 26.84 24.36 58.43
N ASN A 662 27.24 23.61 59.47
CA ASN A 662 28.18 24.09 60.49
C ASN A 662 29.35 23.13 60.85
N SER A 663 29.34 21.87 60.40
CA SER A 663 30.46 20.91 60.46
C SER A 663 30.18 19.70 59.55
N ALA A 664 31.17 18.82 59.35
CA ALA A 664 31.09 17.73 58.37
C ALA A 664 30.66 16.39 59.01
N GLY A 665 29.58 15.77 58.53
CA GLY A 665 29.26 14.38 58.90
C GLY A 665 27.81 13.87 58.91
N ALA A 666 26.91 14.38 58.07
CA ALA A 666 25.52 13.90 57.86
C ALA A 666 24.55 13.97 59.08
N SER A 667 23.34 14.51 58.83
CA SER A 667 22.28 14.60 59.84
C SER A 667 21.56 13.27 60.04
N THR A 668 21.25 12.91 61.29
CA THR A 668 20.45 11.72 61.67
C THR A 668 18.94 12.01 61.80
N PHE A 669 18.50 13.19 61.35
CA PHE A 669 17.12 13.65 61.50
C PHE A 669 16.12 12.75 60.75
N ASN A 670 15.18 12.13 61.48
CA ASN A 670 14.02 11.43 60.92
C ASN A 670 12.74 12.19 61.32
N PHE A 671 11.73 12.20 60.45
CA PHE A 671 10.42 12.80 60.70
C PHE A 671 9.32 11.74 60.63
N GLY A 672 8.84 11.26 61.79
CA GLY A 672 7.85 10.19 61.91
C GLY A 672 8.24 9.16 62.97
N SER A 673 7.46 8.07 63.11
CA SER A 673 7.64 7.08 64.17
C SER A 673 8.22 5.74 63.67
N ALA A 674 8.83 4.97 64.56
CA ALA A 674 9.34 3.61 64.28
C ALA A 674 10.34 3.46 63.10
N ASN A 675 11.03 4.52 62.68
CA ASN A 675 12.09 4.43 61.67
C ASN A 675 13.42 3.93 62.27
N GLY A 676 14.12 3.05 61.55
CA GLY A 676 15.48 2.60 61.86
C GLY A 676 16.45 2.98 60.74
N GLY A 677 17.28 4.00 60.97
CA GLY A 677 18.21 4.61 60.01
C GLY A 677 18.15 6.14 60.08
N GLY A 678 18.52 6.87 59.01
CA GLY A 678 18.58 8.34 59.02
C GLY A 678 17.95 9.00 57.79
N LEU A 679 17.52 10.27 57.92
CA LEU A 679 16.91 11.07 56.85
C LEU A 679 15.64 10.46 56.22
N ASN A 680 14.88 9.71 57.03
CA ASN A 680 13.56 9.20 56.65
C ASN A 680 12.44 10.19 57.01
N PHE A 681 11.43 10.32 56.15
CA PHE A 681 10.26 11.16 56.34
C PHE A 681 8.99 10.33 56.09
N GLY A 682 8.22 10.08 57.16
CA GLY A 682 7.18 9.04 57.24
C GLY A 682 7.53 8.02 58.34
N SER A 683 6.80 6.91 58.46
CA SER A 683 6.90 6.01 59.62
C SER A 683 7.18 4.55 59.27
N ALA A 684 7.76 3.79 60.21
CA ALA A 684 8.07 2.36 60.10
C ALA A 684 9.06 1.95 58.98
N ASN A 685 9.95 2.86 58.55
CA ASN A 685 10.98 2.55 57.55
C ASN A 685 12.22 1.91 58.18
N LEU A 686 12.80 0.90 57.52
CA LEU A 686 14.06 0.24 57.91
C LEU A 686 15.13 0.49 56.83
N GLY A 687 15.95 1.51 57.05
CA GLY A 687 16.96 2.02 56.12
C GLY A 687 17.06 3.54 56.20
N SER A 688 17.70 4.18 55.23
CA SER A 688 17.97 5.63 55.23
C SER A 688 17.46 6.31 53.95
N PHE A 689 17.20 7.61 54.03
CA PHE A 689 16.71 8.45 52.92
C PHE A 689 15.34 8.06 52.35
N ASN A 690 14.46 7.40 53.11
CA ASN A 690 13.13 7.02 52.63
C ASN A 690 12.07 8.12 52.86
N LEU A 691 11.32 8.50 51.83
CA LEU A 691 10.20 9.45 51.88
C LEU A 691 8.87 8.72 51.71
N GLY A 692 8.31 8.21 52.80
CA GLY A 692 7.09 7.42 52.84
C GLY A 692 7.07 6.49 54.07
N ASN A 693 6.22 5.47 54.07
CA ASN A 693 5.97 4.61 55.21
C ASN A 693 6.26 3.14 54.91
N GLY A 694 6.80 2.41 55.88
CA GLY A 694 6.95 0.95 55.82
C GLY A 694 7.97 0.43 54.81
N ASN A 695 8.87 1.26 54.29
CA ASN A 695 9.90 0.82 53.34
C ASN A 695 11.01 0.03 54.05
N ILE A 696 11.58 -0.97 53.38
CA ILE A 696 12.72 -1.77 53.86
C ILE A 696 13.83 -1.70 52.79
N GLY A 697 14.92 -0.99 53.11
CA GLY A 697 15.96 -0.57 52.17
C GLY A 697 16.14 0.95 52.17
N GLY A 698 16.95 1.49 51.27
CA GLY A 698 17.32 2.92 51.26
C GLY A 698 16.85 3.71 50.03
N PHE A 699 16.77 5.03 50.15
CA PHE A 699 16.43 5.95 49.05
C PHE A 699 15.06 5.71 48.38
N ASN A 700 14.10 5.07 49.06
CA ASN A 700 12.78 4.84 48.50
C ASN A 700 11.86 6.06 48.68
N ILE A 701 11.02 6.38 47.69
CA ILE A 701 10.00 7.44 47.76
C ILE A 701 8.63 6.78 47.56
N GLY A 702 7.68 7.02 48.46
CA GLY A 702 6.40 6.32 48.56
C GLY A 702 6.41 5.18 49.60
N ASP A 703 5.34 4.40 49.69
CA ASP A 703 5.09 3.46 50.79
C ASP A 703 5.37 1.97 50.43
N ALA A 704 5.78 1.20 51.43
CA ALA A 704 5.86 -0.26 51.43
C ALA A 704 6.78 -0.92 50.38
N ASN A 705 7.81 -0.21 49.91
CA ASN A 705 8.83 -0.79 49.02
C ASN A 705 9.82 -1.69 49.79
N HIS A 706 10.28 -2.77 49.18
CA HIS A 706 11.35 -3.63 49.69
C HIS A 706 12.48 -3.73 48.66
N GLY A 707 13.66 -3.24 49.03
CA GLY A 707 14.75 -2.90 48.12
C GLY A 707 15.10 -1.41 48.21
N SER A 708 15.97 -0.95 47.34
CA SER A 708 16.54 0.41 47.39
C SER A 708 16.31 1.21 46.10
N SER A 709 16.33 2.53 46.22
CA SER A 709 16.17 3.49 45.12
C SER A 709 14.84 3.39 44.36
N ASN A 710 13.77 2.86 44.98
CA ASN A 710 12.47 2.74 44.33
C ASN A 710 11.65 4.05 44.45
N PHE A 711 10.99 4.46 43.37
CA PHE A 711 10.03 5.56 43.38
C PHE A 711 8.62 5.03 43.16
N GLY A 712 7.82 4.97 44.21
CA GLY A 712 6.39 4.66 44.20
C GLY A 712 5.98 3.74 45.34
N PHE A 713 5.05 2.81 45.08
CA PHE A 713 4.36 2.03 46.10
C PHE A 713 4.54 0.53 45.89
N ALA A 714 4.82 -0.20 46.97
CA ALA A 714 4.81 -1.67 47.01
C ALA A 714 5.69 -2.38 45.95
N ASN A 715 6.82 -1.80 45.56
CA ASN A 715 7.81 -2.48 44.72
C ASN A 715 8.65 -3.48 45.55
N PHE A 716 9.09 -4.58 44.93
CA PHE A 716 9.97 -5.58 45.54
C PHE A 716 11.16 -5.83 44.61
N GLY A 717 12.32 -5.30 44.94
CA GLY A 717 13.52 -5.22 44.09
C GLY A 717 14.14 -3.82 44.12
N ASP A 718 15.24 -3.61 43.41
CA ASP A 718 16.00 -2.36 43.40
C ASP A 718 15.76 -1.50 42.15
N ASN A 719 15.83 -0.18 42.30
CA ASN A 719 15.79 0.82 41.23
C ASN A 719 14.51 0.85 40.37
N ASN A 720 13.34 0.46 40.91
CA ASN A 720 12.08 0.53 40.18
C ASN A 720 11.44 1.93 40.24
N PHE A 721 10.89 2.41 39.13
CA PHE A 721 10.12 3.65 39.08
C PHE A 721 8.66 3.34 38.71
N GLY A 722 7.78 3.43 39.70
CA GLY A 722 6.34 3.23 39.62
C GLY A 722 5.84 2.30 40.74
N PHE A 723 4.84 1.48 40.48
CA PHE A 723 4.03 0.82 41.53
C PHE A 723 3.93 -0.70 41.31
N GLY A 724 4.11 -1.48 42.37
CA GLY A 724 3.84 -2.92 42.39
C GLY A 724 4.73 -3.77 41.48
N ASN A 725 5.94 -3.30 41.15
CA ASN A 725 6.88 -4.09 40.35
C ASN A 725 7.60 -5.16 41.21
N LEU A 726 7.93 -6.29 40.59
CA LEU A 726 8.64 -7.42 41.21
C LEU A 726 9.88 -7.78 40.39
N GLY A 727 11.07 -7.53 40.95
CA GLY A 727 12.35 -7.54 40.25
C GLY A 727 12.94 -6.14 40.12
N ASP A 728 14.01 -6.00 39.35
CA ASP A 728 14.88 -4.82 39.39
C ASP A 728 14.78 -3.94 38.12
N PHE A 729 15.07 -2.64 38.28
CA PHE A 729 15.17 -1.66 37.19
C PHE A 729 13.89 -1.47 36.32
N ASN A 730 12.70 -1.80 36.83
CA ASN A 730 11.46 -1.65 36.07
C ASN A 730 10.92 -0.20 36.11
N LEU A 731 10.58 0.36 34.95
CA LEU A 731 9.99 1.68 34.78
C LEU A 731 8.49 1.55 34.43
N GLY A 732 7.64 1.45 35.45
CA GLY A 732 6.18 1.55 35.33
C GLY A 732 5.41 0.77 36.40
N PHE A 733 4.37 0.05 36.01
CA PHE A 733 3.36 -0.50 36.93
C PHE A 733 3.19 -2.00 36.76
N GLY A 734 3.31 -2.76 37.84
CA GLY A 734 2.99 -4.19 37.87
C GLY A 734 3.86 -5.08 36.97
N ASN A 735 5.09 -4.67 36.64
CA ASN A 735 6.01 -5.52 35.87
C ASN A 735 6.62 -6.60 36.77
N THR A 736 6.90 -7.77 36.20
CA THR A 736 7.59 -8.89 36.88
C THR A 736 8.79 -9.33 36.05
N GLY A 737 10.00 -9.20 36.58
CA GLY A 737 11.26 -9.46 35.87
C GLY A 737 12.21 -8.26 35.96
N VAL A 738 13.22 -8.21 35.08
CA VAL A 738 14.27 -7.18 35.10
C VAL A 738 14.15 -6.22 33.92
N GLY A 739 14.27 -4.92 34.19
CA GLY A 739 14.49 -3.89 33.17
C GLY A 739 13.33 -3.63 32.22
N ASN A 740 12.09 -3.94 32.61
CA ASN A 740 10.91 -3.65 31.79
C ASN A 740 10.53 -2.17 31.83
N ILE A 741 10.01 -1.65 30.73
CA ILE A 741 9.48 -0.28 30.61
C ILE A 741 8.00 -0.35 30.23
N GLY A 742 7.13 0.33 30.95
CA GLY A 742 5.67 0.31 30.76
C GLY A 742 4.95 -0.54 31.81
N PHE A 743 3.82 -1.17 31.46
CA PHE A 743 2.87 -1.71 32.44
C PHE A 743 2.57 -3.20 32.23
N GLY A 744 2.57 -3.99 33.30
CA GLY A 744 2.11 -5.38 33.30
C GLY A 744 2.97 -6.38 32.51
N ASN A 745 4.22 -6.05 32.20
CA ASN A 745 5.10 -6.97 31.47
C ASN A 745 5.62 -8.08 32.40
N THR A 746 5.80 -9.30 31.86
CA THR A 746 6.25 -10.49 32.59
C THR A 746 7.43 -11.13 31.86
N GLY A 747 8.59 -11.22 32.51
CA GLY A 747 9.88 -11.54 31.89
C GLY A 747 10.76 -10.29 31.78
N ASP A 748 11.82 -10.33 30.96
CA ASP A 748 12.90 -9.33 31.02
C ASP A 748 12.99 -8.42 29.79
N TYR A 749 13.40 -7.16 30.01
CA TYR A 749 13.70 -6.16 28.97
C TYR A 749 12.54 -5.86 27.99
N ASN A 750 11.28 -6.04 28.40
CA ASN A 750 10.14 -5.69 27.56
C ASN A 750 9.83 -4.19 27.62
N ILE A 751 9.48 -3.58 26.49
CA ILE A 751 9.14 -2.16 26.37
C ILE A 751 7.70 -2.01 25.85
N GLY A 752 6.75 -1.76 26.75
CA GLY A 752 5.37 -1.43 26.44
C GLY A 752 4.37 -2.03 27.44
N LEU A 753 3.27 -2.62 26.94
CA LEU A 753 2.10 -2.95 27.75
C LEU A 753 1.75 -4.45 27.67
N GLY A 754 1.83 -5.17 28.79
CA GLY A 754 1.31 -6.54 28.92
C GLY A 754 2.08 -7.62 28.14
N ASN A 755 3.35 -7.41 27.81
CA ASN A 755 4.14 -8.41 27.09
C ASN A 755 4.57 -9.55 28.03
N THR A 756 4.66 -10.78 27.51
CA THR A 756 5.06 -11.98 28.26
C THR A 756 6.21 -12.69 27.54
N GLY A 757 7.38 -12.77 28.18
CA GLY A 757 8.62 -13.30 27.62
C GLY A 757 9.74 -12.25 27.68
N SER A 758 10.73 -12.32 26.78
CA SER A 758 11.92 -11.47 26.85
C SER A 758 12.12 -10.57 25.62
N GLY A 759 12.45 -9.30 25.84
CA GLY A 759 12.88 -8.36 24.80
C GLY A 759 11.79 -7.97 23.80
N ASN A 760 10.51 -8.01 24.18
CA ASN A 760 9.41 -7.58 23.30
C ASN A 760 9.21 -6.05 23.35
N ILE A 761 8.89 -5.43 22.21
CA ILE A 761 8.59 -4.00 22.09
C ILE A 761 7.16 -3.81 21.58
N GLY A 762 6.27 -3.25 22.39
CA GLY A 762 4.89 -2.94 22.04
C GLY A 762 3.87 -3.51 23.02
N LEU A 763 2.77 -4.11 22.53
CA LEU A 763 1.59 -4.41 23.35
C LEU A 763 1.16 -5.89 23.25
N ALA A 764 0.93 -6.56 24.38
CA ALA A 764 0.40 -7.91 24.52
C ALA A 764 1.10 -9.00 23.67
N ASN A 765 2.41 -8.88 23.45
CA ASN A 765 3.17 -9.91 22.74
C ASN A 765 3.55 -11.06 23.67
N THR A 766 3.41 -12.31 23.22
CA THR A 766 3.75 -13.53 23.96
C THR A 766 4.87 -14.30 23.24
N GLY A 767 6.00 -14.49 23.93
CA GLY A 767 7.25 -15.08 23.43
C GLY A 767 8.39 -14.06 23.43
N ASN A 768 9.41 -14.22 22.58
CA ASN A 768 10.64 -13.44 22.67
C ASN A 768 10.94 -12.58 21.44
N GLY A 769 11.51 -11.39 21.64
CA GLY A 769 12.05 -10.54 20.57
C GLY A 769 11.01 -10.00 19.57
N ASN A 770 9.72 -9.96 19.93
CA ASN A 770 8.68 -9.46 19.04
C ASN A 770 8.58 -7.92 19.13
N TRP A 771 8.50 -7.22 17.99
CA TRP A 771 8.26 -5.78 17.93
C TRP A 771 6.92 -5.51 17.27
N GLY A 772 5.87 -5.31 18.07
CA GLY A 772 4.52 -5.16 17.56
C GLY A 772 3.39 -5.21 18.59
N VAL A 773 2.20 -5.56 18.13
CA VAL A 773 0.98 -5.62 18.96
C VAL A 773 0.29 -6.97 18.82
N GLY A 774 0.17 -7.76 19.90
CA GLY A 774 -0.68 -8.95 19.98
C GLY A 774 -0.07 -10.22 19.39
N PHE A 775 1.26 -10.35 19.30
CA PHE A 775 1.89 -11.56 18.78
C PHE A 775 1.81 -12.76 19.74
N THR A 776 1.85 -13.97 19.18
CA THR A 776 2.16 -15.22 19.89
C THR A 776 3.16 -15.98 19.04
N GLY A 777 4.44 -15.96 19.44
CA GLY A 777 5.56 -16.40 18.61
C GLY A 777 6.86 -15.72 19.05
N SER A 778 7.89 -15.72 18.19
CA SER A 778 9.15 -15.03 18.50
C SER A 778 9.77 -14.43 17.24
N ASN A 779 10.49 -13.31 17.42
CA ASN A 779 11.10 -12.51 16.36
C ASN A 779 10.10 -11.96 15.32
N LEU A 780 8.84 -11.71 15.71
CA LEU A 780 7.80 -11.19 14.82
C LEU A 780 7.73 -9.65 14.83
N PHE A 781 7.37 -9.03 13.70
CA PHE A 781 7.28 -7.57 13.53
C PHE A 781 5.91 -7.14 12.98
N GLY A 782 5.32 -6.08 13.55
CA GLY A 782 4.04 -5.50 13.08
C GLY A 782 2.85 -5.73 14.01
N PHE A 783 1.77 -6.36 13.51
CA PHE A 783 0.55 -6.60 14.28
C PHE A 783 0.19 -8.10 14.26
N GLY A 784 0.15 -8.72 15.44
CA GLY A 784 -0.30 -10.08 15.66
C GLY A 784 -1.81 -10.24 15.44
N GLY A 785 -2.23 -11.48 15.18
CA GLY A 785 -3.55 -11.76 14.61
C GLY A 785 -3.67 -11.41 13.12
N LEU A 786 -2.83 -10.53 12.57
CA LEU A 786 -2.77 -10.24 11.14
C LEU A 786 -1.81 -11.16 10.36
N ASN A 787 -0.95 -11.96 11.00
CA ASN A 787 -0.22 -13.05 10.31
C ASN A 787 -0.41 -14.34 11.10
N SER A 788 -0.48 -15.48 10.42
CA SER A 788 -0.66 -16.81 11.04
C SER A 788 0.34 -17.83 10.53
N GLY A 789 1.06 -18.49 11.44
CA GLY A 789 2.21 -19.34 11.12
C GLY A 789 3.55 -18.59 11.20
N SER A 790 4.64 -19.24 10.79
CA SER A 790 6.01 -18.82 11.06
C SER A 790 6.64 -17.97 9.95
N ASN A 791 7.73 -17.25 10.27
CA ASN A 791 8.63 -16.55 9.34
C ASN A 791 7.99 -15.55 8.34
N ASN A 792 6.70 -15.24 8.49
CA ASN A 792 5.98 -14.34 7.58
C ASN A 792 6.38 -12.87 7.79
N THR A 793 6.72 -12.18 6.71
CA THR A 793 7.14 -10.77 6.70
C THR A 793 6.10 -9.91 6.00
N GLY A 794 5.54 -8.90 6.69
CA GLY A 794 4.47 -8.05 6.17
C GLY A 794 3.15 -8.27 6.92
N LEU A 795 1.99 -8.25 6.25
CA LEU A 795 0.67 -8.38 6.90
C LEU A 795 -0.30 -9.29 6.11
N PHE A 796 -1.27 -9.88 6.81
CA PHE A 796 -2.32 -10.76 6.27
C PHE A 796 -1.80 -12.07 5.65
N ASN A 797 -0.55 -12.45 5.93
CA ASN A 797 0.04 -13.67 5.40
C ASN A 797 -0.27 -14.88 6.28
N SER A 798 -0.47 -16.05 5.66
CA SER A 798 -0.81 -17.31 6.32
C SER A 798 0.08 -18.46 5.84
N GLY A 799 0.58 -19.27 6.76
CA GLY A 799 1.51 -20.37 6.50
C GLY A 799 2.94 -20.03 6.91
N ASP A 800 3.94 -20.34 6.10
CA ASP A 800 5.36 -20.18 6.46
C ASP A 800 6.14 -19.32 5.44
N GLY A 801 7.04 -18.46 5.94
CA GLY A 801 8.05 -17.77 5.14
C GLY A 801 7.55 -16.81 4.05
N ASN A 802 6.27 -16.44 4.04
CA ASN A 802 5.73 -15.57 3.00
C ASN A 802 6.13 -14.11 3.23
N THR A 803 6.40 -13.36 2.16
CA THR A 803 6.82 -11.95 2.22
C THR A 803 5.88 -11.06 1.42
N GLY A 804 5.32 -10.03 2.06
CA GLY A 804 4.41 -9.05 1.45
C GLY A 804 3.02 -9.05 2.10
N PHE A 805 1.96 -9.11 1.30
CA PHE A 805 0.58 -8.95 1.78
C PHE A 805 -0.36 -10.08 1.34
N PHE A 806 -1.25 -10.54 2.22
CA PHE A 806 -2.34 -11.50 1.92
C PHE A 806 -1.90 -12.86 1.32
N ASN A 807 -0.62 -13.23 1.38
CA ASN A 807 -0.16 -14.49 0.78
C ASN A 807 -0.51 -15.70 1.65
N SER A 808 -0.84 -16.83 1.03
CA SER A 808 -1.26 -18.05 1.72
C SER A 808 -0.43 -19.26 1.27
N GLY A 809 0.11 -20.02 2.22
CA GLY A 809 0.95 -21.20 1.98
C GLY A 809 2.42 -20.97 2.35
N ASN A 810 3.36 -21.30 1.47
CA ASN A 810 4.79 -21.35 1.80
C ASN A 810 5.68 -20.52 0.87
N GLY A 811 6.47 -19.60 1.43
CA GLY A 811 7.57 -18.92 0.73
C GLY A 811 7.16 -18.06 -0.47
N ASN A 812 5.91 -17.58 -0.52
CA ASN A 812 5.44 -16.70 -1.60
C ASN A 812 5.93 -15.26 -1.38
N PHE A 813 6.20 -14.52 -2.46
CA PHE A 813 6.63 -13.11 -2.43
C PHE A 813 5.65 -12.21 -3.20
N GLY A 814 5.11 -11.17 -2.55
CA GLY A 814 4.26 -10.15 -3.18
C GLY A 814 2.88 -10.04 -2.55
N ILE A 815 1.81 -10.04 -3.35
CA ILE A 815 0.44 -9.72 -2.90
C ILE A 815 -0.55 -10.85 -3.28
N GLY A 816 -1.21 -11.46 -2.29
CA GLY A 816 -2.37 -12.34 -2.50
C GLY A 816 -2.07 -13.68 -3.19
N ASN A 817 -0.80 -14.11 -3.25
CA ASN A 817 -0.45 -15.38 -3.88
C ASN A 817 -0.84 -16.57 -2.99
N THR A 818 -1.28 -17.68 -3.58
CA THR A 818 -1.78 -18.86 -2.85
C THR A 818 -1.09 -20.15 -3.29
N GLY A 819 -0.44 -20.86 -2.37
CA GLY A 819 0.30 -22.09 -2.61
C GLY A 819 1.78 -21.95 -2.23
N SER A 820 2.72 -22.24 -3.13
CA SER A 820 4.15 -22.22 -2.77
C SER A 820 5.07 -21.52 -3.77
N TYR A 821 6.02 -20.72 -3.25
CA TYR A 821 7.10 -20.08 -4.01
C TYR A 821 6.66 -19.21 -5.20
N ASN A 822 5.42 -18.70 -5.18
CA ASN A 822 4.94 -17.80 -6.22
C ASN A 822 5.45 -16.36 -6.00
N THR A 823 5.75 -15.63 -7.07
CA THR A 823 6.30 -14.27 -7.02
C THR A 823 5.42 -13.30 -7.81
N GLY A 824 4.95 -12.23 -7.17
CA GLY A 824 4.13 -11.18 -7.81
C GLY A 824 2.74 -11.07 -7.17
N VAL A 825 1.68 -11.10 -7.97
CA VAL A 825 0.32 -10.76 -7.52
C VAL A 825 -0.71 -11.83 -7.88
N GLY A 826 -1.41 -12.39 -6.88
CA GLY A 826 -2.60 -13.22 -7.09
C GLY A 826 -2.36 -14.54 -7.83
N ASN A 827 -1.11 -15.03 -7.89
CA ASN A 827 -0.80 -16.31 -8.53
C ASN A 827 -1.25 -17.48 -7.62
N THR A 828 -1.66 -18.60 -8.22
CA THR A 828 -2.14 -19.79 -7.49
C THR A 828 -1.42 -21.07 -7.93
N SER A 829 -1.33 -22.05 -7.03
CA SER A 829 -0.49 -23.27 -7.15
C SER A 829 0.98 -23.00 -6.82
N SER A 830 1.94 -23.18 -7.73
CA SER A 830 3.36 -23.19 -7.35
C SER A 830 4.33 -22.56 -8.35
N THR A 831 5.33 -21.86 -7.82
CA THR A 831 6.51 -21.41 -8.58
C THR A 831 6.19 -20.51 -9.78
N SER A 832 5.02 -19.89 -9.81
CA SER A 832 4.58 -18.99 -10.89
C SER A 832 5.01 -17.54 -10.59
N THR A 833 5.45 -16.82 -11.62
CA THR A 833 5.97 -15.44 -11.52
C THR A 833 5.16 -14.47 -12.38
N GLY A 834 4.70 -13.37 -11.80
CA GLY A 834 3.92 -12.33 -12.47
C GLY A 834 2.56 -12.13 -11.82
N ILE A 835 1.47 -12.09 -12.61
CA ILE A 835 0.14 -11.69 -12.12
C ILE A 835 -0.94 -12.68 -12.52
N GLY A 836 -1.75 -13.14 -11.56
CA GLY A 836 -2.99 -13.89 -11.80
C GLY A 836 -2.82 -15.26 -12.45
N ASN A 837 -1.61 -15.82 -12.50
CA ASN A 837 -1.38 -17.12 -13.11
C ASN A 837 -1.96 -18.24 -12.22
N THR A 838 -2.55 -19.26 -12.84
CA THR A 838 -3.22 -20.38 -12.16
C THR A 838 -2.61 -21.70 -12.58
N GLY A 839 -1.98 -22.41 -11.64
CA GLY A 839 -1.17 -23.60 -11.93
C GLY A 839 0.33 -23.28 -11.90
N SER A 840 1.16 -24.25 -12.28
CA SER A 840 2.56 -24.27 -11.85
C SER A 840 3.59 -23.83 -12.90
N PHE A 841 4.63 -23.11 -12.45
CA PHE A 841 5.76 -22.64 -13.26
C PHE A 841 5.37 -21.72 -14.44
N ASN A 842 4.27 -20.95 -14.31
CA ASN A 842 3.89 -19.97 -15.32
C ASN A 842 4.65 -18.65 -15.13
N THR A 843 5.01 -17.98 -16.22
CA THR A 843 5.68 -16.66 -16.17
C THR A 843 4.90 -15.63 -17.00
N GLY A 844 4.51 -14.52 -16.39
CA GLY A 844 3.78 -13.44 -17.06
C GLY A 844 2.40 -13.20 -16.46
N LEU A 845 1.38 -13.06 -17.29
CA LEU A 845 0.07 -12.52 -16.90
C LEU A 845 -1.05 -13.51 -17.24
N PHE A 846 -1.90 -13.84 -16.26
CA PHE A 846 -3.17 -14.56 -16.41
C PHE A 846 -3.10 -15.95 -17.09
N ASN A 847 -1.94 -16.61 -17.12
CA ASN A 847 -1.81 -17.93 -17.72
C ASN A 847 -2.47 -19.01 -16.84
N SER A 848 -3.08 -20.02 -17.47
CA SER A 848 -3.78 -21.12 -16.81
C SER A 848 -3.20 -22.48 -17.23
N GLY A 849 -2.94 -23.35 -16.26
CA GLY A 849 -2.24 -24.63 -16.43
C GLY A 849 -0.76 -24.52 -16.07
N ASN A 850 0.17 -25.11 -16.84
CA ASN A 850 1.56 -25.26 -16.40
C ASN A 850 2.61 -24.86 -17.46
N LEU A 851 3.74 -24.31 -17.00
CA LEU A 851 4.92 -24.01 -17.83
C LEU A 851 4.61 -23.08 -19.02
N ASN A 852 3.64 -22.16 -18.89
CA ASN A 852 3.32 -21.17 -19.92
C ASN A 852 4.10 -19.86 -19.70
N THR A 853 4.52 -19.19 -20.76
CA THR A 853 5.21 -17.88 -20.69
C THR A 853 4.55 -16.83 -21.59
N GLY A 854 4.09 -15.72 -21.00
CA GLY A 854 3.48 -14.59 -21.71
C GLY A 854 2.11 -14.19 -21.15
N LEU A 855 1.16 -13.83 -22.03
CA LEU A 855 -0.17 -13.34 -21.67
C LEU A 855 -1.26 -14.39 -21.91
N SER A 856 -2.08 -14.69 -20.89
CA SER A 856 -3.38 -15.36 -21.00
C SER A 856 -3.40 -16.69 -21.77
N ASN A 857 -2.31 -17.47 -21.73
CA ASN A 857 -2.28 -18.79 -22.35
C ASN A 857 -3.03 -19.80 -21.47
N ALA A 858 -3.77 -20.74 -22.07
CA ALA A 858 -4.52 -21.78 -21.36
C ALA A 858 -4.11 -23.20 -21.81
N GLY A 859 -3.52 -23.97 -20.90
CA GLY A 859 -3.04 -25.34 -21.13
C GLY A 859 -1.60 -25.51 -20.66
N SER A 860 -0.67 -26.00 -21.48
CA SER A 860 0.71 -26.19 -21.00
C SER A 860 1.80 -26.06 -22.06
N LEU A 861 2.98 -25.60 -21.63
CA LEU A 861 4.16 -25.41 -22.49
C LEU A 861 3.92 -24.45 -23.67
N ASN A 862 3.11 -23.41 -23.47
CA ASN A 862 2.90 -22.36 -24.48
C ASN A 862 3.82 -21.15 -24.24
N THR A 863 4.35 -20.54 -25.30
CA THR A 863 5.13 -19.29 -25.22
C THR A 863 4.60 -18.23 -26.19
N GLY A 864 4.32 -17.03 -25.69
CA GLY A 864 3.63 -15.97 -26.43
C GLY A 864 2.28 -15.63 -25.77
N ASN A 865 1.32 -15.18 -26.57
CA ASN A 865 0.09 -14.56 -26.07
C ASN A 865 -1.17 -15.30 -26.54
N LEU A 866 -2.15 -15.49 -25.66
CA LEU A 866 -3.51 -15.94 -25.97
C LEU A 866 -3.60 -17.31 -26.67
N ASN A 867 -2.62 -18.20 -26.44
CA ASN A 867 -2.67 -19.57 -26.97
C ASN A 867 -3.57 -20.47 -26.12
N THR A 868 -4.30 -21.40 -26.74
CA THR A 868 -5.12 -22.41 -26.05
C THR A 868 -4.75 -23.82 -26.51
N GLY A 869 -4.49 -24.72 -25.56
CA GLY A 869 -3.91 -26.04 -25.79
C GLY A 869 -2.47 -26.12 -25.30
N GLY A 870 -1.56 -26.79 -26.03
CA GLY A 870 -0.17 -26.93 -25.54
C GLY A 870 0.89 -27.05 -26.61
N LEU A 871 2.14 -26.79 -26.21
CA LEU A 871 3.31 -26.73 -27.11
C LEU A 871 3.17 -25.67 -28.24
N ASN A 872 2.40 -24.60 -28.03
CA ASN A 872 2.27 -23.51 -29.01
C ASN A 872 3.31 -22.42 -28.78
N THR A 873 3.85 -21.84 -29.85
CA THR A 873 4.88 -20.80 -29.80
C THR A 873 4.56 -19.64 -30.75
N GLY A 874 4.41 -18.42 -30.23
CA GLY A 874 3.81 -17.27 -30.94
C GLY A 874 2.43 -16.95 -30.37
N ASP A 875 1.58 -16.22 -31.10
CA ASP A 875 0.36 -15.64 -30.52
C ASP A 875 -0.95 -16.14 -31.18
N PHE A 876 -2.02 -16.18 -30.39
CA PHE A 876 -3.41 -16.50 -30.80
C PHE A 876 -3.60 -17.90 -31.42
N ASN A 877 -2.76 -18.89 -31.09
CA ASN A 877 -2.92 -20.26 -31.63
C ASN A 877 -3.88 -21.10 -30.78
N THR A 878 -4.73 -21.91 -31.43
CA THR A 878 -5.74 -22.74 -30.76
C THR A 878 -5.62 -24.21 -31.20
N GLY A 879 -5.29 -25.09 -30.26
CA GLY A 879 -4.92 -26.49 -30.49
C GLY A 879 -3.51 -26.76 -29.98
N SER A 880 -2.79 -27.75 -30.52
CA SER A 880 -1.47 -28.15 -29.98
C SER A 880 -0.34 -28.22 -30.99
N GLY A 881 0.85 -27.79 -30.57
CA GLY A 881 2.09 -27.87 -31.36
C GLY A 881 2.15 -26.87 -32.53
N ASN A 882 1.50 -25.70 -32.42
CA ASN A 882 1.51 -24.70 -33.49
C ASN A 882 2.62 -23.64 -33.30
N THR A 883 3.24 -23.21 -34.39
CA THR A 883 4.28 -22.15 -34.37
C THR A 883 3.90 -20.99 -35.28
N GLY A 884 3.80 -19.78 -34.73
CA GLY A 884 3.46 -18.54 -35.44
C GLY A 884 2.17 -17.89 -34.93
N TYR A 885 1.32 -17.39 -35.82
CA TYR A 885 0.24 -16.46 -35.45
C TYR A 885 -1.15 -16.90 -35.96
N TYR A 886 -2.17 -16.93 -35.09
CA TYR A 886 -3.57 -17.24 -35.46
C TYR A 886 -3.75 -18.60 -36.18
N ASN A 887 -3.04 -19.65 -35.75
CA ASN A 887 -3.24 -21.01 -36.28
C ASN A 887 -4.28 -21.78 -35.46
N ASN A 888 -5.27 -22.40 -36.10
CA ASN A 888 -6.31 -23.21 -35.47
C ASN A 888 -6.27 -24.67 -35.95
N GLY A 889 -5.98 -25.59 -35.03
CA GLY A 889 -5.74 -27.01 -35.26
C GLY A 889 -4.43 -27.44 -34.63
N ASN A 890 -3.81 -28.52 -35.14
CA ASN A 890 -2.59 -29.07 -34.55
C ASN A 890 -1.43 -29.13 -35.54
N LEU A 891 -0.20 -28.94 -35.03
CA LEU A 891 1.06 -29.06 -35.79
C LEU A 891 1.18 -28.09 -36.99
N ASN A 892 0.60 -26.90 -36.91
CA ASN A 892 0.73 -25.88 -37.96
C ASN A 892 1.98 -25.01 -37.78
N THR A 893 2.51 -24.46 -38.87
CA THR A 893 3.62 -23.49 -38.84
C THR A 893 3.35 -22.34 -39.81
N GLY A 894 3.54 -21.09 -39.36
CA GLY A 894 3.23 -19.88 -40.11
C GLY A 894 2.02 -19.14 -39.53
N SER A 895 1.13 -18.59 -40.37
CA SER A 895 0.01 -17.77 -39.86
C SER A 895 -1.33 -17.97 -40.57
N PHE A 896 -2.44 -17.74 -39.85
CA PHE A 896 -3.81 -17.80 -40.38
C PHE A 896 -4.24 -19.17 -40.94
N ASN A 897 -3.62 -20.25 -40.47
CA ASN A 897 -3.94 -21.60 -40.94
C ASN A 897 -5.10 -22.21 -40.14
N SER A 898 -5.99 -22.93 -40.81
CA SER A 898 -7.10 -23.67 -40.18
C SER A 898 -7.13 -25.12 -40.67
N GLY A 899 -7.00 -26.08 -39.76
CA GLY A 899 -6.74 -27.49 -40.04
C GLY A 899 -5.45 -27.96 -39.37
N ASN A 900 -5.00 -29.18 -39.67
CA ASN A 900 -3.80 -29.77 -39.08
C ASN A 900 -2.63 -29.88 -40.07
N ARG A 901 -1.39 -29.80 -39.55
CA ARG A 901 -0.13 -30.02 -40.29
C ARG A 901 0.11 -29.06 -41.47
N ASN A 902 -0.41 -27.84 -41.41
CA ASN A 902 -0.21 -26.83 -42.45
C ASN A 902 1.10 -26.07 -42.27
N ASN A 903 1.73 -25.65 -43.37
CA ASN A 903 2.95 -24.85 -43.38
C ASN A 903 2.81 -23.62 -44.30
N GLY A 904 3.00 -22.41 -43.78
CA GLY A 904 2.86 -21.15 -44.53
C GLY A 904 1.65 -20.33 -44.08
N TYR A 905 0.94 -19.72 -45.03
CA TYR A 905 -0.02 -18.66 -44.74
C TYR A 905 -1.42 -18.93 -45.32
N PHE A 906 -2.46 -18.57 -44.56
CA PHE A 906 -3.88 -18.55 -44.97
C PHE A 906 -4.47 -19.91 -45.43
N TRP A 907 -3.90 -21.03 -45.00
CA TRP A 907 -4.39 -22.35 -45.41
C TRP A 907 -5.72 -22.74 -44.76
N ARG A 908 -6.53 -23.50 -45.51
CA ARG A 908 -7.81 -24.06 -45.06
C ARG A 908 -7.87 -25.57 -45.37
N GLY A 909 -8.20 -26.36 -44.36
CA GLY A 909 -8.08 -27.82 -44.37
C GLY A 909 -6.68 -28.30 -44.00
N ASP A 910 -6.50 -29.63 -43.96
CA ASP A 910 -5.28 -30.27 -43.48
C ASP A 910 -4.18 -30.41 -44.55
N ASN A 911 -2.94 -30.61 -44.10
CA ASN A 911 -1.76 -30.99 -44.89
C ASN A 911 -1.39 -30.04 -46.05
N ARG A 912 -1.62 -28.72 -45.89
CA ARG A 912 -1.31 -27.69 -46.91
C ARG A 912 0.11 -27.11 -46.76
N GLY A 913 0.67 -26.62 -47.88
CA GLY A 913 2.02 -26.06 -47.93
C GLY A 913 3.15 -27.07 -47.67
N GLN A 914 2.86 -28.36 -47.81
CA GLN A 914 3.84 -29.44 -47.79
C GLN A 914 4.40 -29.64 -49.20
N PHE A 915 5.72 -29.79 -49.31
CA PHE A 915 6.40 -30.06 -50.59
C PHE A 915 6.69 -31.55 -50.75
N GLY A 916 6.50 -32.06 -51.96
CA GLY A 916 6.87 -33.41 -52.38
C GLY A 916 7.36 -33.38 -53.83
N PHE A 917 8.08 -34.42 -54.25
CA PHE A 917 8.69 -34.52 -55.58
C PHE A 917 8.31 -35.84 -56.26
N ASP A 918 7.66 -35.76 -57.42
CA ASP A 918 7.58 -36.87 -58.36
C ASP A 918 8.80 -36.86 -59.29
N PHE A 919 9.41 -38.02 -59.51
CA PHE A 919 10.48 -38.19 -60.50
C PHE A 919 10.22 -39.42 -61.39
N GLY A 920 9.72 -39.16 -62.60
CA GLY A 920 9.52 -40.16 -63.64
C GLY A 920 10.61 -40.09 -64.70
N ILE A 921 11.13 -41.24 -65.14
CA ILE A 921 12.04 -41.32 -66.29
C ILE A 921 11.18 -41.49 -67.56
N THR A 922 11.08 -40.43 -68.36
CA THR A 922 10.44 -40.46 -69.68
C THR A 922 11.49 -40.62 -70.77
N MET A 923 11.45 -41.73 -71.51
CA MET A 923 12.26 -41.91 -72.72
C MET A 923 11.48 -41.41 -73.96
N PRO A 924 12.00 -40.43 -74.74
CA PRO A 924 11.33 -39.96 -75.96
C PRO A 924 11.27 -41.01 -77.07
N GLY A 925 10.20 -40.95 -77.89
CA GLY A 925 10.07 -41.76 -79.10
C GLY A 925 10.95 -41.28 -80.26
N ILE A 926 11.33 -42.20 -81.15
CA ILE A 926 12.15 -41.92 -82.33
C ILE A 926 11.24 -41.57 -83.52
N PRO A 927 11.42 -40.41 -84.19
CA PRO A 927 10.60 -40.01 -85.34
C PRO A 927 11.06 -40.64 -86.67
N LEU A 928 10.13 -40.76 -87.62
CA LEU A 928 10.33 -41.21 -89.00
C LEU A 928 9.55 -40.29 -89.96
N ASN A 929 10.10 -39.91 -91.12
CA ASN A 929 9.50 -38.90 -92.00
C ASN A 929 9.78 -39.16 -93.50
N ILE A 930 8.78 -38.97 -94.38
CA ILE A 930 8.81 -39.21 -95.85
C ILE A 930 7.75 -38.30 -96.53
N GLY A 931 8.02 -37.70 -97.71
CA GLY A 931 7.04 -36.88 -98.48
C GLY A 931 7.41 -36.64 -99.97
N VAL A 932 6.45 -36.23 -100.82
CA VAL A 932 6.56 -36.00 -102.30
C VAL A 932 5.49 -35.01 -102.82
N ASP A 933 5.77 -34.16 -103.85
CA ASP A 933 4.87 -33.12 -104.41
C ASP A 933 4.86 -33.04 -105.98
N VAL A 934 3.81 -32.46 -106.63
CA VAL A 934 3.64 -32.28 -108.12
C VAL A 934 2.81 -31.00 -108.49
N GLN A 935 2.88 -30.43 -109.73
CA GLN A 935 2.45 -29.03 -110.07
C GLN A 935 1.75 -28.73 -111.45
N LEU A 936 1.17 -27.50 -111.58
CA LEU A 936 0.84 -26.75 -112.83
C LEU A 936 0.75 -25.18 -112.62
N GLN A 937 0.65 -24.35 -113.69
CA GLN A 937 0.98 -22.88 -113.71
C GLN A 937 0.19 -21.99 -114.76
N ILE A 938 0.44 -20.65 -114.83
CA ILE A 938 0.04 -19.63 -115.89
C ILE A 938 -1.46 -19.12 -115.86
N PRO A 939 -1.92 -17.90 -116.37
CA PRO A 939 -1.42 -16.91 -117.36
C PRO A 939 -1.35 -15.38 -116.94
N VAL A 940 -1.61 -14.39 -117.85
CA VAL A 940 -1.04 -12.99 -117.89
C VAL A 940 -1.92 -11.88 -118.62
N THR A 941 -1.53 -10.57 -118.52
CA THR A 941 -1.84 -9.28 -119.29
C THR A 941 -2.93 -8.24 -118.87
N GLY A 942 -2.55 -6.93 -118.77
CA GLY A 942 -3.40 -5.72 -118.60
C GLY A 942 -2.64 -4.39 -118.27
N PHE A 943 -3.26 -3.19 -118.37
CA PHE A 943 -2.71 -1.81 -118.09
C PHE A 943 -3.80 -0.84 -117.53
N ILE A 944 -3.48 0.34 -116.94
CA ILE A 944 -4.34 1.58 -116.81
C ILE A 944 -3.69 2.79 -116.06
N ASP A 945 -4.36 3.96 -116.07
CA ASP A 945 -3.89 5.34 -115.77
C ASP A 945 -4.01 5.85 -114.29
N GLY A 946 -3.64 7.12 -114.03
CA GLY A 946 -3.45 7.73 -112.70
C GLY A 946 -4.70 8.17 -111.89
N ILE A 947 -4.46 8.62 -110.64
CA ILE A 947 -5.50 8.80 -109.60
C ILE A 947 -5.59 10.25 -109.10
N ALA A 948 -6.83 10.70 -108.81
CA ALA A 948 -7.13 11.96 -108.11
C ALA A 948 -8.13 11.72 -106.96
N ILE A 949 -7.84 12.26 -105.77
CA ILE A 949 -8.71 12.18 -104.58
C ILE A 949 -9.53 13.48 -104.47
N GLN A 950 -10.83 13.38 -104.24
CA GLN A 950 -11.72 14.53 -103.98
C GLN A 950 -11.89 14.75 -102.46
N PRO A 951 -12.33 15.94 -102.01
CA PRO A 951 -12.45 16.21 -100.58
C PRO A 951 -13.42 15.26 -99.87
N PHE A 952 -13.06 14.85 -98.66
CA PHE A 952 -13.93 14.10 -97.76
C PHE A 952 -13.72 14.53 -96.30
N SER A 953 -14.78 14.36 -95.52
CA SER A 953 -14.86 14.67 -94.11
C SER A 953 -14.83 13.37 -93.30
N LEU A 954 -14.09 13.33 -92.20
CA LEU A 954 -14.06 12.18 -91.28
C LEU A 954 -14.64 12.59 -89.92
N ASP A 955 -15.70 11.90 -89.51
CA ASP A 955 -16.35 12.06 -88.20
C ASP A 955 -15.85 11.02 -87.20
N VAL A 956 -15.39 11.45 -86.03
CA VAL A 956 -14.98 10.57 -84.92
C VAL A 956 -15.95 10.72 -83.73
N PRO A 957 -16.78 9.71 -83.40
CA PRO A 957 -17.62 9.70 -82.20
C PRO A 957 -16.85 9.24 -80.95
N ILE A 958 -17.29 9.69 -79.77
CA ILE A 958 -16.69 9.36 -78.47
C ILE A 958 -17.77 8.83 -77.52
N ASP A 959 -17.67 7.55 -77.13
CA ASP A 959 -18.53 6.92 -76.10
C ASP A 959 -17.75 6.69 -74.80
N LEU A 960 -18.34 7.07 -73.66
CA LEU A 960 -17.81 6.84 -72.31
C LEU A 960 -18.90 6.29 -71.39
N ASN A 961 -18.72 5.05 -70.91
CA ASN A 961 -19.65 4.38 -70.00
C ASN A 961 -19.01 4.16 -68.63
N LEU A 962 -19.66 4.65 -67.56
CA LEU A 962 -19.24 4.46 -66.18
C LEU A 962 -20.06 3.36 -65.50
N PHE A 963 -19.41 2.28 -65.09
CA PHE A 963 -20.01 1.24 -64.24
C PHE A 963 -19.60 1.45 -62.78
N ILE A 964 -20.56 1.54 -61.88
CA ILE A 964 -20.34 1.58 -60.43
C ILE A 964 -20.93 0.30 -59.82
N ASN A 965 -20.08 -0.52 -59.20
CA ASN A 965 -20.48 -1.78 -58.57
C ASN A 965 -20.64 -1.55 -57.06
N LEU A 966 -21.89 -1.41 -56.58
CA LEU A 966 -22.20 -1.20 -55.16
C LEU A 966 -22.75 -2.48 -54.52
N PRO A 967 -22.47 -2.76 -53.23
CA PRO A 967 -23.12 -3.84 -52.49
C PRO A 967 -24.65 -3.69 -52.44
N ASN A 968 -25.34 -4.82 -52.52
CA ASN A 968 -26.81 -4.97 -52.47
C ASN A 968 -27.42 -4.29 -51.21
N PRO A 969 -28.70 -3.81 -51.23
CA PRO A 969 -29.73 -4.09 -52.23
C PRO A 969 -30.57 -2.88 -52.69
N ILE A 970 -30.08 -2.14 -53.70
CA ILE A 970 -30.89 -1.21 -54.51
C ILE A 970 -30.48 -1.41 -55.99
N PRO A 971 -31.41 -1.52 -56.95
CA PRO A 971 -31.08 -1.81 -58.36
C PRO A 971 -30.28 -0.70 -59.05
N ASN A 972 -29.47 -1.10 -60.03
CA ASN A 972 -28.51 -0.25 -60.75
C ASN A 972 -29.13 1.03 -61.33
N VAL A 973 -28.48 2.17 -61.08
CA VAL A 973 -28.83 3.47 -61.69
C VAL A 973 -27.97 3.69 -62.94
N THR A 974 -28.57 3.55 -64.12
CA THR A 974 -27.95 3.98 -65.38
C THR A 974 -28.18 5.47 -65.57
N ILE A 975 -27.10 6.28 -65.61
CA ILE A 975 -27.17 7.70 -65.95
C ILE A 975 -26.69 7.89 -67.40
N PRO A 976 -27.58 8.09 -68.38
CA PRO A 976 -27.17 8.39 -69.75
C PRO A 976 -26.69 9.84 -69.86
N LEU A 977 -25.39 10.02 -70.08
CA LEU A 977 -24.82 11.30 -70.51
C LEU A 977 -25.03 11.45 -72.03
N GLY A 978 -26.19 11.98 -72.42
CA GLY A 978 -26.38 12.45 -73.80
C GLY A 978 -25.52 13.69 -74.10
N SER A 979 -25.22 14.02 -75.35
CA SER A 979 -25.69 13.44 -76.62
C SER A 979 -24.55 13.42 -77.64
N GLY A 980 -24.54 12.43 -78.54
CA GLY A 980 -23.41 12.19 -79.45
C GLY A 980 -23.09 13.37 -80.37
N GLU A 981 -21.91 13.95 -80.18
CA GLU A 981 -21.25 14.87 -81.10
C GLU A 981 -20.01 14.19 -81.70
N SER A 982 -19.78 14.37 -82.98
CA SER A 982 -18.62 13.87 -83.72
C SER A 982 -17.62 14.98 -84.00
N ILE A 983 -16.33 14.67 -83.97
CA ILE A 983 -15.28 15.58 -84.45
C ILE A 983 -15.10 15.37 -85.95
N THR A 984 -15.53 16.33 -86.76
CA THR A 984 -15.37 16.35 -88.22
C THR A 984 -14.00 16.92 -88.62
N VAL A 985 -13.27 16.23 -89.51
CA VAL A 985 -12.01 16.71 -90.11
C VAL A 985 -12.05 16.63 -91.63
N ASP A 986 -11.85 17.76 -92.31
CA ASP A 986 -11.86 17.86 -93.79
C ASP A 986 -10.47 17.76 -94.42
N ILE A 987 -10.32 16.95 -95.47
CA ILE A 987 -9.07 16.77 -96.23
C ILE A 987 -9.23 17.20 -97.70
N PRO A 988 -8.39 18.10 -98.26
CA PRO A 988 -8.47 18.55 -99.65
C PRO A 988 -7.72 17.66 -100.67
N LYS A 989 -7.90 17.98 -101.97
CA LYS A 989 -7.59 17.16 -103.16
C LYS A 989 -6.09 16.98 -103.50
N ILE A 990 -5.72 15.77 -103.94
CA ILE A 990 -4.36 15.33 -104.33
C ILE A 990 -4.39 14.53 -105.66
N VAL A 991 -3.33 14.59 -106.50
CA VAL A 991 -3.23 13.94 -107.84
C VAL A 991 -1.80 13.49 -108.19
N ILE A 992 -1.60 12.29 -108.83
CA ILE A 992 -0.29 11.77 -109.33
C ILE A 992 -0.47 10.97 -110.66
N ASN A 993 0.57 10.90 -111.52
CA ASN A 993 0.53 10.41 -112.92
C ASN A 993 1.15 8.99 -113.18
N ARG A 994 0.93 8.45 -114.40
CA ARG A 994 1.11 7.07 -114.92
C ARG A 994 2.54 6.55 -115.21
N ILE A 995 2.72 5.20 -115.17
CA ILE A 995 3.88 4.37 -115.60
C ILE A 995 3.38 3.01 -116.21
N ASP A 996 4.17 2.29 -117.03
CA ASP A 996 3.84 1.00 -117.71
C ASP A 996 4.92 -0.13 -117.52
N LEU A 997 4.70 -1.31 -118.15
CA LEU A 997 5.16 -2.68 -117.79
C LEU A 997 6.55 -3.17 -118.28
N GLU A 998 7.14 -4.21 -117.63
CA GLU A 998 7.46 -5.55 -118.24
C GLU A 998 8.19 -6.58 -117.32
N ASN A 999 8.14 -7.88 -117.70
CA ASN A 999 8.96 -9.05 -117.28
C ASN A 999 9.04 -9.51 -115.80
N LEU A 1000 8.25 -10.55 -115.42
CA LEU A 1000 8.70 -11.94 -115.11
C LEU A 1000 7.56 -12.83 -114.52
N ASN A 1001 7.61 -14.15 -114.73
CA ASN A 1001 6.68 -15.20 -114.25
C ASN A 1001 7.38 -15.98 -113.08
N VAL A 1002 6.80 -16.73 -112.14
CA VAL A 1002 5.60 -17.60 -112.09
C VAL A 1002 5.15 -17.82 -110.63
N GLY A 1003 3.89 -18.22 -110.40
CA GLY A 1003 3.48 -18.99 -109.20
C GLY A 1003 3.32 -20.49 -109.51
N PRO A 1004 2.75 -21.34 -108.62
CA PRO A 1004 2.12 -21.02 -107.33
C PRO A 1004 2.52 -21.96 -106.16
N THR A 1005 1.72 -21.95 -105.09
CA THR A 1005 1.79 -22.76 -103.85
C THR A 1005 1.70 -24.29 -104.06
N VAL A 1006 2.12 -25.03 -103.02
CA VAL A 1006 1.99 -26.50 -102.90
C VAL A 1006 1.03 -26.82 -101.73
N MET A 1007 0.25 -27.91 -101.83
CA MET A 1007 -0.62 -28.41 -100.77
C MET A 1007 0.09 -29.54 -100.00
N HIS A 1008 0.48 -29.28 -98.76
CA HIS A 1008 1.04 -30.30 -97.87
C HIS A 1008 -0.08 -31.05 -97.13
N ILE A 1009 0.04 -32.38 -97.02
CA ILE A 1009 -0.80 -33.21 -96.14
C ILE A 1009 0.11 -33.91 -95.15
N GLU A 1010 -0.01 -33.55 -93.88
CA GLU A 1010 0.73 -34.14 -92.77
C GLU A 1010 -0.13 -35.23 -92.09
N ILE A 1011 0.47 -36.38 -91.78
CA ILE A 1011 -0.13 -37.39 -90.88
C ILE A 1011 0.79 -37.58 -89.68
N VAL A 1012 0.47 -36.87 -88.59
CA VAL A 1012 1.11 -37.07 -87.29
C VAL A 1012 0.37 -38.16 -86.54
N ASN A 1013 1.09 -39.18 -86.05
CA ASN A 1013 0.52 -40.19 -85.16
C ASN A 1013 1.58 -40.63 -84.13
N SER A 1014 1.13 -40.94 -82.91
CA SER A 1014 1.98 -41.35 -81.79
C SER A 1014 1.33 -42.48 -81.00
N VAL A 1015 2.07 -43.56 -80.78
CA VAL A 1015 1.71 -44.58 -79.79
C VAL A 1015 2.43 -44.22 -78.49
N GLY A 1016 1.68 -44.22 -77.37
CA GLY A 1016 2.08 -43.54 -76.13
C GLY A 1016 3.19 -44.21 -75.32
N PRO A 1017 3.68 -43.52 -74.27
CA PRO A 1017 4.71 -44.05 -73.37
C PRO A 1017 4.17 -45.12 -72.42
N VAL A 1018 5.05 -46.02 -71.98
CA VAL A 1018 4.79 -46.98 -70.89
C VAL A 1018 5.55 -46.52 -69.65
N SER A 1019 4.84 -46.34 -68.53
CA SER A 1019 5.41 -45.92 -67.24
C SER A 1019 5.51 -47.11 -66.27
N ILE A 1020 6.63 -47.23 -65.56
CA ILE A 1020 6.83 -48.21 -64.49
C ILE A 1020 7.16 -47.45 -63.20
N PRO A 1021 6.31 -47.49 -62.15
CA PRO A 1021 6.61 -46.87 -60.86
C PRO A 1021 7.59 -47.74 -60.06
N VAL A 1022 8.60 -47.12 -59.42
CA VAL A 1022 9.67 -47.84 -58.68
C VAL A 1022 9.76 -47.43 -57.21
N ILE A 1023 9.49 -46.18 -56.86
CA ILE A 1023 9.52 -45.67 -55.47
C ILE A 1023 8.29 -44.79 -55.20
N ASN A 1024 7.73 -44.91 -54.00
CA ASN A 1024 6.72 -44.03 -53.42
C ASN A 1024 7.19 -43.67 -52.00
N ILE A 1025 7.41 -42.39 -51.72
CA ILE A 1025 7.73 -41.87 -50.38
C ILE A 1025 6.61 -40.89 -50.00
N PRO A 1026 5.73 -41.23 -49.04
CA PRO A 1026 4.61 -40.37 -48.67
C PRO A 1026 5.07 -39.10 -47.95
N ALA A 1027 4.32 -38.01 -48.14
CA ALA A 1027 4.63 -36.73 -47.54
C ALA A 1027 4.65 -36.79 -46.00
N THR A 1028 5.83 -36.53 -45.44
CA THR A 1028 6.09 -36.35 -44.01
C THR A 1028 6.82 -35.02 -43.79
N PRO A 1029 6.77 -34.44 -42.58
CA PRO A 1029 7.52 -33.20 -42.32
C PRO A 1029 9.04 -33.39 -42.50
N GLY A 1030 9.66 -32.40 -43.14
CA GLY A 1030 11.09 -32.34 -43.43
C GLY A 1030 11.57 -33.18 -44.62
N ILE A 1031 12.81 -32.93 -45.05
CA ILE A 1031 13.42 -33.52 -46.25
C ILE A 1031 14.38 -34.64 -45.85
N GLY A 1032 14.06 -35.88 -46.18
CA GLY A 1032 14.91 -37.04 -45.90
C GLY A 1032 14.87 -37.55 -44.46
N ASN A 1033 13.90 -37.13 -43.65
CA ASN A 1033 13.74 -37.60 -42.28
C ASN A 1033 13.31 -39.08 -42.23
N SER A 1034 14.09 -39.92 -41.55
CA SER A 1034 13.79 -41.33 -41.23
C SER A 1034 13.33 -41.45 -39.76
N THR A 1035 12.25 -40.73 -39.41
CA THR A 1035 11.73 -40.71 -38.03
C THR A 1035 10.34 -41.33 -37.89
N THR A 1036 10.10 -42.11 -36.82
CA THR A 1036 8.81 -42.78 -36.60
C THR A 1036 7.71 -41.86 -36.06
N SER A 1037 8.08 -40.68 -35.54
CA SER A 1037 7.17 -39.56 -35.26
C SER A 1037 7.55 -38.36 -36.14
N PRO A 1038 6.64 -37.40 -36.40
CA PRO A 1038 6.94 -36.22 -37.22
C PRO A 1038 8.10 -35.39 -36.68
N SER A 1039 8.94 -34.86 -37.57
CA SER A 1039 10.10 -34.00 -37.26
C SER A 1039 10.26 -32.96 -38.36
N SER A 1040 10.65 -31.72 -38.08
CA SER A 1040 10.92 -30.69 -39.10
C SER A 1040 12.41 -30.63 -39.50
N GLY A 1041 12.73 -29.95 -40.59
CA GLY A 1041 14.12 -29.82 -41.08
C GLY A 1041 14.55 -30.94 -42.05
N PHE A 1042 15.78 -31.44 -41.95
CA PHE A 1042 16.43 -32.30 -42.96
C PHE A 1042 17.14 -33.52 -42.34
N PHE A 1043 17.04 -34.70 -42.95
CA PHE A 1043 17.85 -35.90 -42.68
C PHE A 1043 17.92 -36.38 -41.21
N ASN A 1044 16.93 -36.08 -40.38
CA ASN A 1044 16.84 -36.57 -39.01
C ASN A 1044 16.45 -38.06 -38.98
N THR A 1045 16.83 -38.82 -37.94
CA THR A 1045 16.55 -40.26 -37.81
C THR A 1045 16.07 -40.62 -36.39
N GLY A 1046 15.46 -41.81 -36.19
CA GLY A 1046 15.05 -42.30 -34.86
C GLY A 1046 13.59 -42.01 -34.47
N PRO A 1047 13.18 -42.19 -33.21
CA PRO A 1047 11.77 -42.11 -32.81
C PRO A 1047 11.06 -40.74 -32.99
N GLY A 1048 11.79 -39.65 -33.28
CA GLY A 1048 11.23 -38.41 -33.86
C GLY A 1048 10.89 -37.25 -32.93
N GLY A 1049 10.19 -36.23 -33.43
CA GLY A 1049 9.87 -35.00 -32.69
C GLY A 1049 10.98 -33.94 -32.71
N GLY A 1050 11.89 -33.98 -33.68
CA GLY A 1050 13.02 -33.04 -33.80
C GLY A 1050 12.81 -31.91 -34.81
N SER A 1051 13.74 -30.95 -34.82
CA SER A 1051 13.82 -29.86 -35.80
C SER A 1051 15.28 -29.59 -36.20
N GLY A 1052 15.50 -29.17 -37.45
CA GLY A 1052 16.84 -28.89 -37.99
C GLY A 1052 17.44 -30.06 -38.77
N PHE A 1053 18.78 -30.16 -38.84
CA PHE A 1053 19.50 -31.02 -39.80
C PHE A 1053 20.19 -32.21 -39.11
N PHE A 1054 20.11 -33.41 -39.70
CA PHE A 1054 20.92 -34.60 -39.37
C PHE A 1054 20.85 -35.14 -37.91
N ASN A 1055 19.79 -34.86 -37.14
CA ASN A 1055 19.71 -35.30 -35.73
C ASN A 1055 19.15 -36.74 -35.57
N ALA A 1056 19.71 -37.56 -34.68
CA ALA A 1056 19.43 -39.00 -34.54
C ALA A 1056 18.92 -39.41 -33.14
N GLY A 1057 17.62 -39.71 -33.01
CA GLY A 1057 16.94 -40.07 -31.76
C GLY A 1057 15.54 -39.45 -31.62
N GLN A 1058 15.29 -38.72 -30.52
CA GLN A 1058 13.98 -38.14 -30.17
C GLN A 1058 14.13 -36.70 -29.61
N PHE A 1059 13.19 -35.80 -29.91
CA PHE A 1059 13.06 -34.44 -29.34
C PHE A 1059 14.31 -33.52 -29.46
N PHE A 1060 14.44 -32.80 -30.58
CA PHE A 1060 15.63 -31.99 -30.91
C PHE A 1060 15.32 -30.58 -31.46
N SER A 1061 16.30 -29.67 -31.35
CA SER A 1061 16.49 -28.57 -32.32
C SER A 1061 17.98 -28.34 -32.61
N GLY A 1062 18.39 -28.33 -33.88
CA GLY A 1062 19.79 -28.00 -34.25
C GLY A 1062 20.38 -28.82 -35.40
N PHE A 1063 21.70 -29.02 -35.37
CA PHE A 1063 22.48 -29.63 -36.45
C PHE A 1063 23.32 -30.80 -35.92
N SER A 1064 23.14 -32.00 -36.49
CA SER A 1064 23.92 -33.22 -36.28
C SER A 1064 24.06 -33.72 -34.83
N ASN A 1065 22.98 -33.72 -34.05
CA ASN A 1065 22.96 -34.33 -32.72
C ASN A 1065 22.77 -35.86 -32.79
N GLU A 1066 23.60 -36.64 -32.11
CA GLU A 1066 23.45 -38.11 -32.01
C GLU A 1066 23.51 -38.56 -30.55
N GLY A 1067 22.52 -39.35 -30.12
CA GLY A 1067 22.43 -39.86 -28.74
C GLY A 1067 21.42 -39.10 -27.85
N GLY A 1068 21.14 -39.68 -26.68
CA GLY A 1068 20.07 -39.22 -25.78
C GLY A 1068 20.48 -38.08 -24.83
N ARG A 1069 19.87 -36.90 -25.03
CA ARG A 1069 19.92 -35.66 -24.23
C ARG A 1069 21.20 -34.81 -24.23
N PHE A 1070 21.45 -33.84 -25.10
CA PHE A 1070 21.02 -33.51 -26.46
C PHE A 1070 22.16 -32.67 -27.12
N LEU A 1071 21.91 -31.90 -28.18
CA LEU A 1071 21.98 -30.43 -28.23
C LEU A 1071 23.12 -29.75 -27.43
N SER A 1072 24.14 -29.26 -28.14
CA SER A 1072 24.38 -27.81 -28.07
C SER A 1072 23.40 -27.12 -29.02
N GLY A 1073 22.89 -25.91 -28.76
CA GLY A 1073 23.27 -24.94 -27.72
C GLY A 1073 22.36 -24.86 -26.48
N PHE A 1074 21.52 -25.88 -26.21
CA PHE A 1074 20.91 -26.07 -24.89
C PHE A 1074 20.93 -27.57 -24.52
N GLU A 1075 21.69 -27.92 -23.48
CA GLU A 1075 21.77 -29.23 -22.80
C GLU A 1075 22.55 -30.38 -23.47
N ASN A 1076 23.89 -30.27 -23.59
CA ASN A 1076 24.67 -31.33 -24.24
C ASN A 1076 25.17 -32.41 -23.26
N ILE A 1077 25.35 -33.65 -23.75
CA ILE A 1077 25.93 -34.79 -23.03
C ILE A 1077 27.18 -35.30 -23.75
N GLY A 1078 28.29 -35.37 -23.02
CA GLY A 1078 29.59 -35.82 -23.51
C GLY A 1078 30.69 -35.43 -22.52
N GLN A 1079 31.96 -35.43 -22.92
CA GLN A 1079 33.02 -34.87 -22.07
C GLN A 1079 33.16 -33.34 -22.17
N LEU A 1080 32.61 -32.71 -23.22
CA LEU A 1080 32.77 -31.28 -23.54
C LEU A 1080 31.42 -30.70 -23.96
N THR A 1081 30.88 -29.73 -23.23
CA THR A 1081 29.49 -29.28 -23.44
C THR A 1081 29.27 -27.77 -23.22
N SER A 1082 28.49 -27.10 -24.08
CA SER A 1082 28.24 -25.65 -24.01
C SER A 1082 26.86 -25.20 -24.52
N GLY A 1083 26.34 -24.12 -23.92
CA GLY A 1083 24.95 -23.71 -24.05
C GLY A 1083 24.38 -23.34 -22.69
N ILE A 1084 23.07 -23.47 -22.50
CA ILE A 1084 22.49 -23.61 -21.14
C ILE A 1084 22.45 -25.15 -20.81
N GLY A 1085 22.29 -25.62 -19.56
CA GLY A 1085 21.90 -26.99 -19.14
C GLY A 1085 22.85 -28.17 -19.41
N ASN A 1086 24.15 -27.92 -19.48
CA ASN A 1086 25.18 -28.81 -20.03
C ASN A 1086 25.70 -29.90 -19.07
N ILE A 1087 26.03 -31.12 -19.56
CA ILE A 1087 26.50 -32.26 -18.76
C ILE A 1087 27.81 -32.87 -19.34
N GLY A 1088 28.96 -32.64 -18.69
CA GLY A 1088 30.25 -33.19 -19.10
C GLY A 1088 31.43 -32.85 -18.18
N THR A 1089 32.64 -33.30 -18.52
CA THR A 1089 33.86 -33.03 -17.72
C THR A 1089 34.42 -31.60 -17.87
N ILE A 1090 34.07 -30.90 -18.95
CA ILE A 1090 34.52 -29.54 -19.29
C ILE A 1090 33.33 -28.77 -19.86
N VAL A 1091 32.90 -27.67 -19.23
CA VAL A 1091 31.52 -27.15 -19.42
C VAL A 1091 31.38 -25.62 -19.29
N THR A 1092 30.57 -24.95 -20.14
CA THR A 1092 30.28 -23.50 -20.01
C THR A 1092 28.83 -23.05 -20.31
N GLY A 1093 28.28 -22.18 -19.44
CA GLY A 1093 27.01 -21.45 -19.58
C GLY A 1093 26.07 -21.51 -18.35
N TRP A 1094 24.78 -21.18 -18.47
CA TRP A 1094 23.81 -21.38 -17.37
C TRP A 1094 23.55 -22.88 -17.20
N TYR A 1095 23.48 -23.40 -15.97
CA TYR A 1095 23.37 -24.81 -15.60
C TYR A 1095 24.41 -25.73 -16.26
N ASN A 1096 25.34 -26.22 -15.46
CA ASN A 1096 26.45 -27.08 -15.91
C ASN A 1096 26.58 -28.25 -14.93
N THR A 1097 27.00 -29.44 -15.36
CA THR A 1097 27.07 -30.65 -14.51
C THR A 1097 28.21 -31.59 -14.90
N SER A 1098 28.97 -32.14 -13.93
CA SER A 1098 30.02 -33.13 -14.18
C SER A 1098 29.57 -34.58 -14.07
N THR A 1099 30.15 -35.47 -14.89
CA THR A 1099 29.96 -36.93 -14.75
C THR A 1099 30.64 -37.47 -13.48
N ALA A 1100 29.88 -38.17 -12.64
CA ALA A 1100 30.39 -38.73 -11.39
C ALA A 1100 31.21 -40.01 -11.63
N GLY A 1101 32.49 -40.00 -11.25
CA GLY A 1101 33.35 -41.20 -11.32
C GLY A 1101 34.78 -41.00 -10.85
N LEU A 1102 35.49 -40.00 -11.38
CA LEU A 1102 36.87 -39.64 -11.00
C LEU A 1102 37.00 -38.11 -10.86
N THR A 1103 37.87 -37.67 -9.96
CA THR A 1103 37.85 -36.32 -9.38
C THR A 1103 38.43 -35.21 -10.27
N GLY A 1104 37.64 -34.17 -10.54
CA GLY A 1104 38.08 -32.88 -11.09
C GLY A 1104 37.43 -32.53 -12.44
N ALA A 1105 36.45 -31.62 -12.42
CA ALA A 1105 35.73 -31.14 -13.62
C ALA A 1105 35.41 -29.65 -13.49
N PHE A 1106 35.75 -28.85 -14.51
CA PHE A 1106 35.64 -27.38 -14.49
C PHE A 1106 34.36 -26.90 -15.18
N LEU A 1107 33.56 -26.09 -14.47
CA LEU A 1107 32.26 -25.55 -14.92
C LEU A 1107 32.18 -24.03 -14.68
N SER A 1108 31.58 -23.25 -15.59
CA SER A 1108 31.46 -21.79 -15.45
C SER A 1108 30.15 -21.19 -16.00
N GLY A 1109 29.48 -20.37 -15.18
CA GLY A 1109 28.21 -19.68 -15.47
C GLY A 1109 27.23 -19.71 -14.29
N ILE A 1110 25.90 -19.68 -14.51
CA ILE A 1110 24.90 -19.68 -13.41
C ILE A 1110 24.29 -21.07 -13.24
N GLY A 1111 24.58 -21.81 -12.16
CA GLY A 1111 24.01 -23.16 -11.89
C GLY A 1111 24.99 -24.33 -12.04
N ASN A 1112 26.24 -24.19 -11.59
CA ASN A 1112 27.30 -25.19 -11.81
C ASN A 1112 27.26 -26.33 -10.78
N VAL A 1113 27.36 -27.59 -11.22
CA VAL A 1113 27.34 -28.79 -10.36
C VAL A 1113 28.52 -29.74 -10.65
N GLY A 1114 29.57 -29.74 -9.83
CA GLY A 1114 30.78 -30.54 -10.08
C GLY A 1114 31.98 -30.23 -9.17
N SER A 1115 33.20 -30.54 -9.61
CA SER A 1115 34.42 -30.41 -8.81
C SER A 1115 35.39 -29.35 -9.37
N ARG A 1116 35.06 -28.07 -9.07
CA ARG A 1116 35.66 -26.75 -9.42
C ARG A 1116 34.71 -25.89 -10.27
N LEU A 1117 34.19 -24.80 -9.69
CA LEU A 1117 32.98 -24.11 -10.16
C LEU A 1117 33.15 -22.58 -10.10
N ALA A 1118 32.53 -21.82 -11.03
CA ALA A 1118 32.56 -20.35 -11.01
C ALA A 1118 31.28 -19.68 -11.52
N GLY A 1119 30.76 -18.71 -10.76
CA GLY A 1119 29.53 -17.94 -11.04
C GLY A 1119 28.54 -17.97 -9.88
N SER A 1120 27.24 -17.85 -10.14
CA SER A 1120 26.18 -17.93 -9.11
C SER A 1120 25.46 -19.29 -9.16
N LEU A 1121 24.98 -19.78 -8.00
CA LEU A 1121 24.51 -21.16 -7.77
C LEU A 1121 25.56 -22.22 -8.14
N LEU A 1122 26.25 -22.74 -7.13
CA LEU A 1122 27.36 -23.71 -7.24
C LEU A 1122 27.07 -24.91 -6.33
N SER A 1123 27.48 -26.14 -6.71
CA SER A 1123 27.36 -27.33 -5.87
C SER A 1123 28.35 -28.44 -6.24
N GLY A 1124 29.03 -29.04 -5.28
CA GLY A 1124 29.79 -30.29 -5.51
C GLY A 1124 30.97 -30.53 -4.58
N THR A 1125 31.77 -31.56 -4.89
CA THR A 1125 32.77 -32.19 -4.00
C THR A 1125 34.08 -31.40 -3.81
N GLY A 1126 34.04 -30.10 -4.07
CA GLY A 1126 35.17 -29.17 -3.96
C GLY A 1126 34.72 -27.75 -4.31
N GLN A 1127 33.66 -27.29 -3.64
CA GLN A 1127 33.28 -25.87 -3.54
C GLN A 1127 34.32 -25.11 -2.71
#